data_AF-A0A2W6D0R8-F1
#
_entry.id   AF-A0A2W6D0R8-F1
#
_cell.length_a   1.000
_cell.length_b   1.000
_cell.length_c   1.000
_cell.angle_alpha   90.00
_cell.angle_beta   90.00
_cell.angle_gamma   90.00
#
_symmetry.space_group_name_H-M   'P 1'
#
loop_
_entity.id
_entity.type
_entity.pdbx_description
1 polymer ?
#
loop_
_entity_poly.entity_id
_entity_poly.type
_entity_poly.pdbx_seq_one_letter_code
_entity_poly.pdbx_strand_id
1 'polypeptide(L)'
;MASSVRVAASCRQGYHPGRTFPSAGDVDPQVRFAVAETSDPRTSVSAVYIDRDRPSGRVIVSASDLTRFIECRHLTGLDLAVARDQLAAPEHDDPALEVLFARGLAHEKAYLQRLRDVGLSIAEISYAGDLEQAERDTVEAMRAGFDVVYQGTFFDGMWRGHADFLEKRPGRPSRFGDWAYDLADTKLARRLKVAALLQMATYAERLTELQGTPPEFLTVVTGDGLRREFRLGDCAAYTRRAAADLMRFLAAPPITYPDRVRHCVTCRWDPQCDARRRRDDSLSLVAGMRRDHARLLAEAGVGTLAALGRLDPGALPASIGFAPRERLTGQARLQLTERVSGAPDYELLPAEPARGVALLPEPSPGDLFFDIEGDPHVGEAGLEYLLGISDTAGEFTAFWGHDPAGEKAAFERLVDHLMAQWAADPAMHVYHYASYERSALQKLSARHDTRIDEVDRLLRGERLVDLYAVVRQGVRVSKESYSLKSLEAFYDPDVRADADVADAAGSIVAYERWLAGGDQAQLDAIERYNAVDCRSTQRLRSWLEARRAELVARGDVVRRPADAGDGAPSEAVAQANRAAATLRETLAAGYPGDDGVRLLGDLLDWHRREARAEWWDFFHRLTLTDEELLRDAAAVGQLGPGVVVREEGRSTVWRHVFPPQETKFKVTDAVHDPRSEASVGALVAIDAEEGWLAIKRQTDRGPAVASSLVPGPPFPDGVLRGAVMRVADDVRVRGMHAPGPLRAARDLLARRPPAGVVGVGGVAGELVGPGEASTEAVTRLAAGLRGGVLTVQGPPGSGKTRSGARLILRLLAEGQRVGVCAFSHKAIGNLLDEVMRVAVLDGRRVRALQKSSEEQRCASPSVTCTGSATEVVDAVDRLDVVAGTAWLFARPDMLGAVDTLVIDEAGQMSLANVLAVSGAADNLVLFGDPQQLSQPAKGLHPPGAQASALEHLLGGGSTIDPSLGVFLDRTWRMHPEICGFVSETSYDGRLTAHDSCAKQRVDAPGLLSGAGLRWVPVEHRDNSAASTEEAEVVRRLLDDLLLGSWTGADGVSRPLALDDILVIAPYNAQVGRLKLRLPVEARVGTVDKFQGQEAPVVIYSMASSSVADAPRGVEFLYNRNRLNVAVSRARGIVAIVASPRLLDAPVRTADQLVLVNALCRLGELADGPAE
;
A
#
# COMPACT_ATOMS: atom_id res chain seq x y z
N MET A 1 -55.62 -8.30 -9.79
CA MET A 1 -56.70 -8.76 -10.69
C MET A 1 -56.64 -7.88 -11.93
N ALA A 2 -56.49 -8.31 -13.17
CA ALA A 2 -56.31 -9.62 -13.80
C ALA A 2 -55.68 -9.34 -15.19
N SER A 3 -54.63 -10.09 -15.56
CA SER A 3 -54.54 -10.94 -16.78
C SER A 3 -54.58 -10.20 -18.13
N SER A 4 -53.48 -10.07 -18.89
CA SER A 4 -52.71 -11.12 -19.63
C SER A 4 -53.40 -11.65 -20.90
N VAL A 5 -52.55 -12.00 -21.90
CA VAL A 5 -52.66 -12.93 -23.07
C VAL A 5 -52.03 -12.24 -24.30
N ARG A 6 -50.80 -12.53 -24.76
CA ARG A 6 -50.16 -13.69 -25.45
C ARG A 6 -50.65 -14.02 -26.88
N VAL A 7 -49.68 -14.53 -27.66
CA VAL A 7 -49.72 -15.31 -28.93
C VAL A 7 -49.42 -14.48 -30.20
N ALA A 8 -48.66 -14.89 -31.23
CA ALA A 8 -47.47 -15.74 -31.49
C ALA A 8 -47.28 -15.80 -33.03
N ALA A 9 -46.04 -16.09 -33.51
CA ALA A 9 -45.70 -16.84 -34.75
C ALA A 9 -46.07 -16.18 -36.13
N SER A 10 -45.38 -16.33 -37.26
CA SER A 10 -44.18 -17.05 -37.72
C SER A 10 -43.86 -16.69 -39.20
N CYS A 11 -42.58 -16.75 -39.57
CA CYS A 11 -42.02 -17.44 -40.75
C CYS A 11 -42.10 -16.88 -42.20
N ARG A 12 -40.87 -16.64 -42.73
CA ARG A 12 -40.24 -17.19 -43.98
C ARG A 12 -40.43 -16.53 -45.36
N GLN A 13 -39.30 -16.57 -46.08
CA GLN A 13 -39.01 -16.43 -47.55
C GLN A 13 -38.86 -14.99 -48.07
N GLY A 14 -37.85 -14.62 -48.87
CA GLY A 14 -36.87 -15.39 -49.64
C GLY A 14 -35.74 -14.52 -50.24
N TYR A 15 -34.84 -15.18 -50.95
CA TYR A 15 -33.44 -14.82 -51.24
C TYR A 15 -33.26 -14.42 -52.73
N HIS A 16 -32.62 -13.24 -52.99
CA HIS A 16 -31.74 -12.82 -54.12
C HIS A 16 -32.16 -13.01 -55.62
N PRO A 17 -31.44 -12.50 -56.67
CA PRO A 17 -30.25 -11.61 -56.76
C PRO A 17 -30.32 -10.49 -57.86
N GLY A 18 -29.36 -9.54 -57.86
CA GLY A 18 -28.73 -9.09 -59.12
C GLY A 18 -28.61 -7.58 -59.42
N ARG A 19 -27.35 -7.16 -59.65
CA ARG A 19 -26.85 -6.04 -60.47
C ARG A 19 -26.73 -4.65 -59.80
N THR A 20 -25.52 -4.32 -59.32
CA THR A 20 -24.43 -3.51 -59.95
C THR A 20 -24.51 -2.04 -59.56
N PHE A 21 -23.57 -1.62 -58.70
CA PHE A 21 -23.25 -0.22 -58.38
C PHE A 21 -22.48 0.44 -59.51
N PRO A 22 -22.83 1.69 -59.89
CA PRO A 22 -21.86 2.68 -60.35
C PRO A 22 -21.52 3.67 -59.22
N SER A 23 -20.31 4.18 -59.35
CA SER A 23 -19.51 4.99 -58.44
C SER A 23 -20.00 6.41 -58.18
N ALA A 24 -19.58 6.91 -57.01
CA ALA A 24 -19.25 8.28 -56.63
C ALA A 24 -19.48 9.40 -57.66
N GLY A 25 -20.34 10.34 -57.30
CA GLY A 25 -20.50 11.64 -57.94
C GLY A 25 -21.92 12.17 -57.72
N ASP A 26 -22.01 13.31 -57.05
CA ASP A 26 -23.19 14.18 -56.90
C ASP A 26 -24.20 13.85 -55.79
N VAL A 27 -23.93 14.36 -54.58
CA VAL A 27 -24.97 14.75 -53.62
C VAL A 27 -24.70 16.17 -53.11
N ASP A 28 -25.62 17.06 -53.51
CA ASP A 28 -26.09 18.34 -52.95
C ASP A 28 -25.32 18.97 -51.76
N PRO A 29 -24.78 20.20 -51.87
CA PRO A 29 -24.09 20.89 -50.79
C PRO A 29 -24.99 21.63 -49.79
N GLN A 30 -26.32 21.42 -49.74
CA GLN A 30 -27.22 22.14 -48.82
C GLN A 30 -27.75 21.37 -47.60
N VAL A 31 -27.00 20.39 -47.07
CA VAL A 31 -27.23 19.88 -45.70
C VAL A 31 -25.96 20.02 -44.85
N ARG A 32 -25.56 21.27 -44.63
CA ARG A 32 -24.73 21.67 -43.49
C ARG A 32 -25.39 22.87 -42.83
N PHE A 33 -25.38 22.88 -41.50
CA PHE A 33 -25.83 23.94 -40.58
C PHE A 33 -27.30 23.94 -40.15
N ALA A 34 -27.58 23.20 -39.08
CA ALA A 34 -28.53 23.58 -38.03
C ALA A 34 -28.09 22.96 -36.69
N VAL A 35 -26.86 23.24 -36.25
CA VAL A 35 -26.40 23.10 -34.86
C VAL A 35 -25.51 24.33 -34.58
N ALA A 36 -26.15 25.50 -34.56
CA ALA A 36 -25.52 26.75 -34.17
C ALA A 36 -26.63 27.64 -33.63
N GLU A 37 -26.99 27.42 -32.35
CA GLU A 37 -27.63 28.38 -31.43
C GLU A 37 -28.08 27.59 -30.19
N THR A 38 -27.09 27.24 -29.37
CA THR A 38 -27.10 26.82 -27.94
C THR A 38 -25.80 26.03 -27.70
N SER A 39 -24.66 26.66 -27.96
CA SER A 39 -23.36 26.07 -27.66
C SER A 39 -23.16 26.13 -26.15
N ASP A 40 -23.51 25.05 -25.44
CA ASP A 40 -22.95 24.80 -24.11
C ASP A 40 -21.42 24.69 -24.31
N PRO A 41 -20.62 25.61 -23.74
CA PRO A 41 -19.17 25.65 -23.94
C PRO A 41 -18.44 24.39 -23.45
N ARG A 42 -19.15 23.47 -22.78
CA ARG A 42 -18.67 22.14 -22.41
C ARG A 42 -18.73 21.11 -23.54
N THR A 43 -19.39 21.39 -24.67
CA THR A 43 -19.65 20.41 -25.74
C THR A 43 -18.46 20.09 -26.65
N SER A 44 -17.31 20.76 -26.50
CA SER A 44 -16.10 20.44 -27.28
C SER A 44 -15.06 19.72 -26.43
N VAL A 45 -14.57 18.58 -26.93
CA VAL A 45 -13.48 17.80 -26.32
C VAL A 45 -12.13 18.54 -26.31
N SER A 46 -12.06 19.66 -27.02
CA SER A 46 -10.94 20.61 -26.99
C SER A 46 -10.94 21.54 -25.77
N ALA A 47 -11.99 21.61 -24.95
CA ALA A 47 -12.15 22.69 -23.97
C ALA A 47 -11.71 22.31 -22.54
N VAL A 48 -10.41 22.42 -22.26
CA VAL A 48 -9.91 23.05 -21.02
C VAL A 48 -8.55 23.65 -21.37
N TYR A 49 -8.52 24.96 -21.54
CA TYR A 49 -7.30 25.74 -21.68
C TYR A 49 -7.05 26.46 -20.36
N ILE A 50 -5.78 26.73 -20.05
CA ILE A 50 -5.43 27.91 -19.25
C ILE A 50 -6.07 29.07 -20.00
N ASP A 51 -7.13 29.63 -19.44
CA ASP A 51 -7.96 30.60 -20.13
C ASP A 51 -7.41 32.00 -19.87
N ARG A 52 -7.69 32.93 -20.77
CA ARG A 52 -7.30 34.32 -20.61
C ARG A 52 -8.55 35.16 -20.56
N ASP A 53 -8.73 35.84 -19.44
CA ASP A 53 -9.81 36.81 -19.31
C ASP A 53 -9.65 37.87 -20.41
N ARG A 54 -10.59 37.90 -21.36
CA ARG A 54 -10.47 38.71 -22.58
C ARG A 54 -10.40 40.23 -22.31
N PRO A 55 -11.05 40.79 -21.28
CA PRO A 55 -10.93 42.21 -20.92
C PRO A 55 -9.66 42.54 -20.10
N SER A 56 -9.27 41.72 -19.12
CA SER A 56 -8.14 42.04 -18.22
C SER A 56 -6.79 41.42 -18.61
N GLY A 57 -6.80 40.44 -19.50
CA GLY A 57 -5.64 39.68 -19.92
C GLY A 57 -5.08 38.72 -18.86
N ARG A 58 -5.80 38.52 -17.74
CA ARG A 58 -5.42 37.65 -16.62
C ARG A 58 -5.61 36.17 -16.96
N VAL A 59 -4.76 35.34 -16.37
CA VAL A 59 -4.86 33.88 -16.49
C VAL A 59 -5.95 33.37 -15.54
N ILE A 60 -6.89 32.60 -16.09
CA ILE A 60 -7.92 31.87 -15.35
C ILE A 60 -7.58 30.37 -15.40
N VAL A 61 -7.62 29.73 -14.24
CA VAL A 61 -7.31 28.30 -14.07
C VAL A 61 -8.51 27.53 -13.52
N SER A 62 -8.49 26.23 -13.79
CA SER A 62 -9.48 25.26 -13.30
C SER A 62 -8.81 24.11 -12.54
N ALA A 63 -9.61 23.31 -11.85
CA ALA A 63 -9.14 22.06 -11.24
C ALA A 63 -8.50 21.07 -12.24
N SER A 64 -8.92 21.11 -13.51
CA SER A 64 -8.33 20.29 -14.57
C SER A 64 -6.90 20.72 -14.90
N ASP A 65 -6.60 22.02 -14.84
CA ASP A 65 -5.24 22.55 -15.03
C ASP A 65 -4.31 22.14 -13.88
N LEU A 66 -4.83 22.12 -12.65
CA LEU A 66 -4.12 21.58 -11.48
C LEU A 66 -3.76 20.10 -11.66
N THR A 67 -4.71 19.29 -12.10
CA THR A 67 -4.48 17.85 -12.32
C THR A 67 -3.40 17.63 -13.40
N ARG A 68 -3.45 18.38 -14.50
CA ARG A 68 -2.43 18.32 -15.57
C ARG A 68 -1.05 18.77 -15.11
N PHE A 69 -0.98 19.79 -14.26
CA PHE A 69 0.26 20.28 -13.68
C PHE A 69 0.95 19.25 -12.79
N ILE A 70 0.18 18.53 -11.97
CA ILE A 70 0.69 17.43 -11.15
C ILE A 70 1.23 16.30 -12.02
N GLU A 71 0.55 15.96 -13.13
CA GLU A 71 0.99 14.91 -14.06
C GLU A 71 2.23 15.30 -14.88
N CYS A 72 2.30 16.54 -15.37
CA CYS A 72 3.39 17.01 -16.21
C CYS A 72 3.53 18.55 -16.20
N ARG A 73 4.57 19.06 -15.53
CA ARG A 73 4.91 20.49 -15.56
C ARG A 73 5.27 21.01 -16.96
N HIS A 74 5.84 20.15 -17.82
CA HIS A 74 6.14 20.52 -19.21
C HIS A 74 4.86 20.78 -20.02
N LEU A 75 3.82 19.96 -19.83
CA LEU A 75 2.50 20.15 -20.42
C LEU A 75 1.90 21.51 -20.01
N THR A 76 1.92 21.85 -18.73
CA THR A 76 1.43 23.15 -18.25
C THR A 76 2.20 24.32 -18.88
N GLY A 77 3.51 24.18 -19.07
CA GLY A 77 4.32 25.18 -19.77
C GLY A 77 3.92 25.37 -21.23
N LEU A 78 3.64 24.26 -21.95
CA LEU A 78 3.16 24.30 -23.34
C LEU A 78 1.76 24.91 -23.44
N ASP A 79 0.86 24.54 -22.53
CA ASP A 79 -0.52 25.05 -22.49
C ASP A 79 -0.55 26.54 -22.13
N LEU A 80 0.35 26.99 -21.25
CA LEU A 80 0.54 28.41 -20.96
C LEU A 80 1.09 29.19 -22.17
N ALA A 81 1.99 28.58 -22.95
CA ALA A 81 2.47 29.19 -24.19
C ALA A 81 1.36 29.32 -25.23
N VAL A 82 0.48 28.32 -25.34
CA VAL A 82 -0.74 28.42 -26.17
C VAL A 82 -1.66 29.54 -25.70
N ALA A 83 -1.95 29.61 -24.40
CA ALA A 83 -2.79 30.66 -23.81
C ALA A 83 -2.22 32.09 -23.97
N ARG A 84 -0.91 32.20 -24.20
CA ARG A 84 -0.19 33.46 -24.46
C ARG A 84 0.03 33.73 -25.95
N ASP A 85 -0.57 32.94 -26.84
CA ASP A 85 -0.42 33.02 -28.29
C ASP A 85 1.05 32.84 -28.77
N GLN A 86 1.87 32.12 -27.99
CA GLN A 86 3.29 31.85 -28.29
C GLN A 86 3.49 30.52 -29.03
N LEU A 87 2.49 29.64 -29.00
CA LEU A 87 2.52 28.32 -29.60
C LEU A 87 1.12 27.94 -30.09
N ALA A 88 1.03 27.23 -31.22
CA ALA A 88 -0.24 26.66 -31.68
C ALA A 88 -0.51 25.33 -30.97
N ALA A 89 -1.77 25.09 -30.57
CA ALA A 89 -2.16 23.80 -30.02
C ALA A 89 -2.09 22.71 -31.11
N PRO A 90 -1.65 21.47 -30.79
CA PRO A 90 -1.74 20.34 -31.70
C PRO A 90 -3.21 20.01 -31.99
N GLU A 91 -3.52 19.61 -33.23
CA GLU A 91 -4.81 18.98 -33.54
C GLU A 91 -4.91 17.66 -32.75
N HIS A 92 -6.03 17.47 -32.05
CA HIS A 92 -6.26 16.29 -31.23
C HIS A 92 -7.70 15.81 -31.41
N ASP A 93 -7.93 15.06 -32.48
CA ASP A 93 -9.17 14.32 -32.69
C ASP A 93 -9.04 12.96 -32.01
N ASP A 94 -9.58 12.83 -30.80
CA ASP A 94 -9.80 11.53 -30.16
C ASP A 94 -11.32 11.28 -30.01
N PRO A 95 -11.95 10.63 -31.01
CA PRO A 95 -13.36 10.24 -30.96
C PRO A 95 -13.75 9.47 -29.69
N ALA A 96 -12.81 8.78 -29.03
CA ALA A 96 -13.09 8.04 -27.80
C ALA A 96 -13.29 8.98 -26.59
N LEU A 97 -12.54 10.09 -26.51
CA LEU A 97 -12.73 11.09 -25.46
C LEU A 97 -14.08 11.80 -25.59
N GLU A 98 -14.58 12.00 -26.82
CA GLU A 98 -15.91 12.61 -27.05
C GLU A 98 -17.06 11.71 -26.58
N VAL A 99 -16.97 10.42 -26.86
CA VAL A 99 -17.97 9.44 -26.39
C VAL A 99 -17.97 9.36 -24.86
N LEU A 100 -16.79 9.35 -24.22
CA LEU A 100 -16.67 9.33 -22.76
C LEU A 100 -17.29 10.58 -22.12
N PHE A 101 -17.04 11.75 -22.71
CA PHE A 101 -17.57 13.02 -22.24
C PHE A 101 -19.11 13.06 -22.31
N ALA A 102 -19.69 12.68 -23.45
CA ALA A 102 -21.15 12.65 -23.64
C ALA A 102 -21.85 11.70 -22.64
N ARG A 103 -21.24 10.56 -22.33
CA ARG A 103 -21.75 9.63 -21.30
C ARG A 103 -21.69 10.20 -19.89
N GLY A 104 -20.65 10.98 -19.58
CA GLY A 104 -20.52 11.66 -18.29
C GLY A 104 -21.71 12.59 -18.04
N LEU A 105 -22.02 13.45 -19.01
CA LEU A 105 -23.18 14.35 -18.95
C LEU A 105 -24.52 13.60 -18.84
N ALA A 106 -24.65 12.44 -19.52
CA ALA A 106 -25.85 11.62 -19.40
C ALA A 106 -26.01 11.03 -17.99
N HIS A 107 -24.92 10.60 -17.36
CA HIS A 107 -24.92 10.07 -16.00
C HIS A 107 -25.26 11.16 -14.96
N GLU A 108 -24.68 12.35 -15.11
CA GLU A 108 -24.97 13.53 -14.30
C GLU A 108 -26.46 13.89 -14.35
N LYS A 109 -27.04 14.00 -15.55
CA LYS A 109 -28.48 14.27 -15.75
C LYS A 109 -29.37 13.18 -15.15
N ALA A 110 -28.97 11.92 -15.27
CA ALA A 110 -29.71 10.81 -14.68
C ALA A 110 -29.73 10.87 -13.15
N TYR A 111 -28.63 11.31 -12.54
CA TYR A 111 -28.57 11.51 -11.09
C TYR A 111 -29.40 12.73 -10.64
N LEU A 112 -29.32 13.85 -11.35
CA LEU A 112 -30.18 15.01 -11.11
C LEU A 112 -31.67 14.61 -11.14
N GLN A 113 -32.08 13.78 -12.10
CA GLN A 113 -33.45 13.29 -12.17
C GLN A 113 -33.82 12.44 -10.94
N ARG A 114 -32.92 11.55 -10.47
CA ARG A 114 -33.14 10.77 -9.24
C ARG A 114 -33.38 11.67 -8.02
N LEU A 115 -32.62 12.77 -7.90
CA LEU A 115 -32.79 13.74 -6.79
C LEU A 115 -34.16 14.43 -6.85
N ARG A 116 -34.67 14.75 -8.05
CA ARG A 116 -36.04 15.26 -8.23
C ARG A 116 -37.09 14.22 -7.87
N ASP A 117 -36.89 12.97 -8.27
CA ASP A 117 -37.85 11.88 -8.05
C ASP A 117 -38.04 11.55 -6.56
N VAL A 118 -37.00 11.73 -5.72
CA VAL A 118 -37.10 11.59 -4.25
C VAL A 118 -37.66 12.84 -3.55
N GLY A 119 -38.05 13.86 -4.31
CA GLY A 119 -38.76 15.04 -3.80
C GLY A 119 -37.89 16.12 -3.18
N LEU A 120 -36.58 16.15 -3.46
CA LEU A 120 -35.68 17.21 -2.97
C LEU A 120 -35.92 18.51 -3.74
N SER A 121 -35.82 19.65 -3.03
CA SER A 121 -35.83 20.98 -3.66
C SER A 121 -34.48 21.27 -4.34
N ILE A 122 -34.50 21.62 -5.62
CA ILE A 122 -33.28 21.83 -6.42
C ILE A 122 -33.26 23.22 -7.04
N ALA A 123 -32.14 23.93 -6.89
CA ALA A 123 -31.82 25.15 -7.64
C ALA A 123 -30.82 24.82 -8.75
N GLU A 124 -31.10 25.21 -10.00
CA GLU A 124 -30.21 24.99 -11.14
C GLU A 124 -29.51 26.30 -11.54
N ILE A 125 -28.19 26.32 -11.50
CA ILE A 125 -27.38 27.50 -11.83
C ILE A 125 -26.97 27.43 -13.31
N SER A 126 -27.14 28.53 -14.04
CA SER A 126 -26.74 28.65 -15.44
C SER A 126 -25.53 29.57 -15.60
N TYR A 127 -24.51 29.12 -16.33
CA TYR A 127 -23.38 29.96 -16.70
C TYR A 127 -23.57 30.50 -18.12
N ALA A 128 -23.88 31.80 -18.22
CA ALA A 128 -24.05 32.52 -19.49
C ALA A 128 -22.85 33.43 -19.82
N GLY A 129 -21.63 33.05 -19.42
CA GLY A 129 -20.42 33.85 -19.66
C GLY A 129 -20.04 34.84 -18.55
N ASP A 130 -20.82 34.91 -17.46
CA ASP A 130 -20.55 35.72 -16.27
C ASP A 130 -20.38 34.83 -15.03
N LEU A 131 -19.13 34.57 -14.64
CA LEU A 131 -18.78 33.70 -13.52
C LEU A 131 -19.13 34.33 -12.17
N GLU A 132 -19.04 35.65 -12.05
CA GLU A 132 -19.37 36.37 -10.81
C GLU A 132 -20.87 36.31 -10.53
N GLN A 133 -21.70 36.48 -11.56
CA GLN A 133 -23.14 36.36 -11.41
C GLN A 133 -23.55 34.92 -11.04
N ALA A 134 -22.96 33.92 -11.67
CA ALA A 134 -23.25 32.52 -11.36
C ALA A 134 -22.88 32.14 -9.91
N GLU A 135 -21.78 32.69 -9.36
CA GLU A 135 -21.44 32.51 -7.94
C GLU A 135 -22.47 33.21 -7.02
N ARG A 136 -22.93 34.43 -7.37
CA ARG A 136 -23.98 35.13 -6.62
C ARG A 136 -25.27 34.30 -6.57
N ASP A 137 -25.71 33.77 -7.69
CA ASP A 137 -26.92 32.93 -7.79
C ASP A 137 -26.76 31.64 -6.96
N THR A 138 -25.56 31.05 -6.95
CA THR A 138 -25.22 29.88 -6.13
C THR A 138 -25.39 30.20 -4.64
N VAL A 139 -24.83 31.32 -4.16
CA VAL A 139 -24.92 31.74 -2.74
C VAL A 139 -26.36 32.07 -2.35
N GLU A 140 -27.15 32.69 -3.24
CA GLU A 140 -28.55 32.98 -2.98
C GLU A 140 -29.38 31.70 -2.84
N ALA A 141 -29.15 30.68 -3.68
CA ALA A 141 -29.78 29.38 -3.55
C ALA A 141 -29.42 28.68 -2.22
N MET A 142 -28.16 28.72 -1.82
CA MET A 142 -27.72 28.16 -0.54
C MET A 142 -28.34 28.87 0.67
N ARG A 143 -28.46 30.21 0.60
CA ARG A 143 -29.10 31.03 1.64
C ARG A 143 -30.61 30.77 1.71
N ALA A 144 -31.26 30.53 0.58
CA ALA A 144 -32.66 30.12 0.52
C ALA A 144 -32.89 28.70 1.07
N GLY A 145 -31.81 27.92 1.24
CA GLY A 145 -31.85 26.63 1.93
C GLY A 145 -32.39 25.49 1.07
N PHE A 146 -32.24 25.56 -0.26
CA PHE A 146 -32.53 24.45 -1.18
C PHE A 146 -31.78 23.18 -0.76
N ASP A 147 -32.40 22.01 -0.90
CA ASP A 147 -31.76 20.75 -0.51
C ASP A 147 -30.54 20.46 -1.38
N VAL A 148 -30.62 20.81 -2.67
CA VAL A 148 -29.54 20.65 -3.66
C VAL A 148 -29.38 21.91 -4.52
N VAL A 149 -28.14 22.33 -4.76
CA VAL A 149 -27.80 23.32 -5.80
C VAL A 149 -27.04 22.60 -6.91
N TYR A 150 -27.64 22.50 -8.09
CA TYR A 150 -27.06 21.88 -9.28
C TYR A 150 -26.25 22.90 -10.08
N GLN A 151 -25.06 22.50 -10.52
CA GLN A 151 -24.11 23.36 -11.25
C GLN A 151 -23.65 24.58 -10.44
N GLY A 152 -23.53 24.43 -9.12
CA GLY A 152 -23.01 25.47 -8.23
C GLY A 152 -21.65 25.99 -8.73
N THR A 153 -21.56 27.29 -8.93
CA THR A 153 -20.41 27.93 -9.59
C THR A 153 -19.60 28.74 -8.59
N PHE A 154 -18.28 28.64 -8.69
CA PHE A 154 -17.30 29.30 -7.83
C PHE A 154 -16.31 30.09 -8.66
N PHE A 155 -16.03 31.33 -8.24
CA PHE A 155 -15.06 32.19 -8.91
C PHE A 155 -14.45 33.22 -7.95
N ASP A 156 -13.12 33.22 -7.84
CA ASP A 156 -12.37 34.15 -6.98
C ASP A 156 -11.60 35.24 -7.76
N GLY A 157 -11.83 35.31 -9.08
CA GLY A 157 -11.08 36.17 -10.01
C GLY A 157 -9.94 35.46 -10.74
N MET A 158 -9.57 34.24 -10.35
CA MET A 158 -8.46 33.48 -10.93
C MET A 158 -8.77 31.99 -11.06
N TRP A 159 -9.35 31.38 -10.05
CA TRP A 159 -9.88 30.03 -10.06
C TRP A 159 -11.35 30.04 -10.45
N ARG A 160 -11.69 29.20 -11.43
CA ARG A 160 -13.09 28.87 -11.75
C ARG A 160 -13.40 27.43 -11.40
N GLY A 161 -14.61 27.20 -10.92
CA GLY A 161 -15.11 25.88 -10.57
C GLY A 161 -16.61 25.74 -10.81
N HIS A 162 -17.02 24.57 -11.27
CA HIS A 162 -18.42 24.17 -11.35
C HIS A 162 -18.56 22.84 -10.61
N ALA A 163 -19.25 22.85 -9.47
CA ALA A 163 -19.63 21.64 -8.77
C ALA A 163 -20.92 21.11 -9.39
N ASP A 164 -20.97 19.81 -9.71
CA ASP A 164 -22.19 19.20 -10.21
C ASP A 164 -23.34 19.41 -9.21
N PHE A 165 -23.08 19.17 -7.91
CA PHE A 165 -24.08 19.31 -6.85
C PHE A 165 -23.47 19.87 -5.56
N LEU A 166 -24.20 20.78 -4.90
CA LEU A 166 -24.03 21.13 -3.49
C LEU A 166 -25.19 20.54 -2.71
N GLU A 167 -24.92 19.78 -1.65
CA GLU A 167 -25.95 19.10 -0.87
C GLU A 167 -26.03 19.66 0.54
N LYS A 168 -27.25 20.02 0.97
CA LYS A 168 -27.51 20.57 2.30
C LYS A 168 -27.25 19.54 3.40
N ARG A 169 -26.60 19.99 4.48
CA ARG A 169 -26.31 19.25 5.72
C ARG A 169 -26.99 19.95 6.91
N PRO A 170 -28.18 19.50 7.33
CA PRO A 170 -28.87 20.05 8.49
C PRO A 170 -28.09 19.82 9.80
N GLY A 171 -28.26 20.71 10.78
CA GLY A 171 -27.60 20.62 12.09
C GLY A 171 -26.12 21.01 12.09
N ARG A 172 -25.61 21.55 10.98
CA ARG A 172 -24.25 22.09 10.86
C ARG A 172 -24.31 23.61 10.74
N PRO A 173 -23.99 24.38 11.79
CA PRO A 173 -24.05 25.83 11.74
C PRO A 173 -23.15 26.44 10.66
N SER A 174 -23.69 27.41 9.90
CA SER A 174 -22.97 28.20 8.89
C SER A 174 -23.49 29.64 8.84
N ARG A 175 -22.96 30.45 7.92
CA ARG A 175 -23.46 31.81 7.62
C ARG A 175 -24.90 31.83 7.09
N PHE A 176 -25.46 30.68 6.72
CA PHE A 176 -26.83 30.54 6.21
C PHE A 176 -27.84 30.12 7.28
N GLY A 177 -27.40 29.69 8.47
CA GLY A 177 -28.27 29.19 9.55
C GLY A 177 -27.74 27.91 10.18
N ASP A 178 -28.64 27.03 10.60
CA ASP A 178 -28.32 25.71 11.19
C ASP A 178 -28.07 24.62 10.13
N TRP A 179 -27.55 25.00 8.96
CA TRP A 179 -27.16 24.08 7.91
C TRP A 179 -25.93 24.59 7.15
N ALA A 180 -25.15 23.66 6.62
CA ALA A 180 -24.04 23.90 5.70
C ALA A 180 -24.25 23.10 4.41
N TYR A 181 -23.38 23.23 3.43
CA TYR A 181 -23.37 22.41 2.23
C TYR A 181 -22.05 21.64 2.09
N ASP A 182 -22.18 20.40 1.62
CA ASP A 182 -21.08 19.56 1.17
C ASP A 182 -21.11 19.42 -0.37
N LEU A 183 -20.01 18.97 -0.96
CA LEU A 183 -19.85 18.83 -2.41
C LEU A 183 -20.17 17.42 -2.88
N ALA A 184 -20.87 17.30 -4.02
CA ALA A 184 -21.05 16.04 -4.71
C ALA A 184 -20.78 16.17 -6.22
N ASP A 185 -20.10 15.17 -6.79
CA ASP A 185 -19.68 15.11 -8.19
C ASP A 185 -20.04 13.73 -8.78
N THR A 186 -20.52 13.70 -10.03
CA THR A 186 -20.90 12.46 -10.71
C THR A 186 -19.80 11.99 -11.65
N LYS A 187 -19.42 10.71 -11.55
CA LYS A 187 -18.34 10.14 -12.37
C LYS A 187 -18.71 8.76 -12.88
N LEU A 188 -18.48 8.51 -14.16
CA LEU A 188 -18.67 7.18 -14.79
C LEU A 188 -17.81 6.10 -14.13
N ALA A 189 -16.65 6.48 -13.60
CA ALA A 189 -15.76 5.55 -12.91
C ALA A 189 -16.45 4.97 -11.67
N ARG A 190 -16.29 3.66 -11.44
CA ARG A 190 -16.81 2.97 -10.26
C ARG A 190 -15.98 3.20 -8.99
N ARG A 191 -14.86 3.91 -9.10
CA ARG A 191 -13.89 4.19 -8.04
C ARG A 191 -13.61 5.68 -7.90
N LEU A 192 -13.19 6.09 -6.70
CA LEU A 192 -12.70 7.44 -6.45
C LEU A 192 -11.41 7.69 -7.27
N LYS A 193 -11.46 8.67 -8.17
CA LYS A 193 -10.29 9.16 -8.89
C LYS A 193 -9.75 10.39 -8.17
N VAL A 194 -8.43 10.45 -7.96
CA VAL A 194 -7.75 11.60 -7.33
C VAL A 194 -8.15 12.92 -8.00
N ALA A 195 -8.21 12.96 -9.33
CA ALA A 195 -8.62 14.16 -10.06
C ALA A 195 -9.97 14.73 -9.62
N ALA A 196 -10.97 13.86 -9.34
CA ALA A 196 -12.28 14.30 -8.86
C ALA A 196 -12.22 14.83 -7.42
N LEU A 197 -11.41 14.20 -6.56
CA LEU A 197 -11.20 14.67 -5.18
C LEU A 197 -10.47 16.01 -5.16
N LEU A 198 -9.39 16.18 -5.92
CA LEU A 198 -8.67 17.45 -6.03
C LEU A 198 -9.56 18.56 -6.62
N GLN A 199 -10.42 18.22 -7.57
CA GLN A 199 -11.40 19.14 -8.12
C GLN A 199 -12.35 19.65 -7.04
N MET A 200 -13.06 18.75 -6.35
CA MET A 200 -13.98 19.17 -5.30
C MET A 200 -13.25 19.86 -4.14
N ALA A 201 -12.05 19.41 -3.75
CA ALA A 201 -11.27 20.06 -2.72
C ALA A 201 -10.85 21.49 -3.10
N THR A 202 -10.59 21.77 -4.38
CA THR A 202 -10.34 23.13 -4.88
C THR A 202 -11.59 24.00 -4.69
N TYR A 203 -12.78 23.46 -4.97
CA TYR A 203 -14.04 24.17 -4.79
C TYR A 203 -14.38 24.38 -3.30
N ALA A 204 -14.00 23.42 -2.46
CA ALA A 204 -14.25 23.45 -1.02
C ALA A 204 -13.60 24.65 -0.32
N GLU A 205 -12.46 25.14 -0.81
CA GLU A 205 -11.82 26.35 -0.29
C GLU A 205 -12.74 27.57 -0.46
N ARG A 206 -13.22 27.82 -1.68
CA ARG A 206 -14.15 28.93 -1.96
C ARG A 206 -15.48 28.75 -1.22
N LEU A 207 -16.00 27.53 -1.17
CA LEU A 207 -17.23 27.22 -0.42
C LEU A 207 -17.07 27.51 1.08
N THR A 208 -15.92 27.19 1.66
CA THR A 208 -15.60 27.47 3.07
C THR A 208 -15.67 28.98 3.36
N GLU A 209 -15.12 29.82 2.48
CA GLU A 209 -15.19 31.28 2.62
C GLU A 209 -16.64 31.79 2.55
N LEU A 210 -17.42 31.28 1.60
CA LEU A 210 -18.79 31.71 1.34
C LEU A 210 -19.75 31.32 2.48
N GLN A 211 -19.65 30.09 3.01
CA GLN A 211 -20.53 29.60 4.07
C GLN A 211 -19.96 29.75 5.49
N GLY A 212 -18.67 30.07 5.65
CA GLY A 212 -17.99 30.31 6.92
C GLY A 212 -17.60 29.07 7.73
N THR A 213 -17.87 27.87 7.23
CA THR A 213 -17.48 26.59 7.83
C THR A 213 -17.06 25.63 6.71
N PRO A 214 -16.00 24.82 6.89
CA PRO A 214 -15.56 23.91 5.85
C PRO A 214 -16.58 22.79 5.60
N PRO A 215 -16.75 22.35 4.34
CA PRO A 215 -17.41 21.08 4.04
C PRO A 215 -16.76 19.94 4.82
N GLU A 216 -17.55 18.95 5.23
CA GLU A 216 -17.00 17.78 5.94
C GLU A 216 -16.60 16.70 4.94
N PHE A 217 -17.46 16.45 3.95
CA PHE A 217 -17.29 15.41 2.97
C PHE A 217 -17.29 15.92 1.53
N LEU A 218 -16.53 15.23 0.70
CA LEU A 218 -16.56 15.26 -0.75
C LEU A 218 -17.20 13.95 -1.21
N THR A 219 -18.32 14.03 -1.93
CA THR A 219 -19.07 12.84 -2.36
C THR A 219 -18.86 12.59 -3.85
N VAL A 220 -18.45 11.38 -4.23
CA VAL A 220 -18.49 10.95 -5.63
C VAL A 220 -19.63 9.97 -5.81
N VAL A 221 -20.54 10.30 -6.72
CA VAL A 221 -21.58 9.38 -7.19
C VAL A 221 -21.02 8.61 -8.37
N THR A 222 -20.75 7.33 -8.15
CA THR A 222 -20.05 6.48 -9.11
C THR A 222 -20.99 5.90 -10.16
N GLY A 223 -20.43 5.35 -11.25
CA GLY A 223 -21.19 4.83 -12.39
C GLY A 223 -22.19 3.70 -12.06
N ASP A 224 -22.03 3.02 -10.91
CA ASP A 224 -22.93 2.03 -10.34
C ASP A 224 -24.05 2.63 -9.46
N GLY A 225 -24.06 3.96 -9.30
CA GLY A 225 -25.02 4.70 -8.49
C GLY A 225 -24.69 4.76 -7.00
N LEU A 226 -23.57 4.18 -6.55
CA LEU A 226 -23.14 4.25 -5.16
C LEU A 226 -22.61 5.64 -4.82
N ARG A 227 -22.86 6.07 -3.58
CA ARG A 227 -22.34 7.32 -3.02
C ARG A 227 -21.09 6.98 -2.21
N ARG A 228 -19.95 7.54 -2.61
CA ARG A 228 -18.67 7.34 -1.91
C ARG A 228 -18.24 8.66 -1.31
N GLU A 229 -18.27 8.73 0.02
CA GLU A 229 -17.86 9.92 0.78
C GLU A 229 -16.37 9.87 1.11
N PHE A 230 -15.72 11.03 1.05
CA PHE A 230 -14.31 11.22 1.35
C PHE A 230 -14.15 12.47 2.21
N ARG A 231 -13.42 12.42 3.33
CA ARG A 231 -13.28 13.61 4.20
C ARG A 231 -12.43 14.67 3.52
N LEU A 232 -12.87 15.93 3.57
CA LEU A 232 -12.09 17.05 3.05
C LEU A 232 -10.72 17.15 3.73
N GLY A 233 -10.67 16.94 5.05
CA GLY A 233 -9.43 16.97 5.84
C GLY A 233 -8.35 16.01 5.35
N ASP A 234 -8.72 14.93 4.66
CA ASP A 234 -7.79 13.92 4.13
C ASP A 234 -7.17 14.30 2.76
N CYS A 235 -7.53 15.44 2.16
CA CYS A 235 -6.95 15.92 0.90
C CYS A 235 -6.71 17.44 0.79
N ALA A 236 -7.27 18.23 1.70
CA ALA A 236 -7.28 19.69 1.57
C ALA A 236 -5.88 20.32 1.59
N ALA A 237 -4.99 19.88 2.49
CA ALA A 237 -3.65 20.44 2.61
C ALA A 237 -2.79 20.15 1.37
N TYR A 238 -2.89 18.93 0.82
CA TYR A 238 -2.24 18.61 -0.44
C TYR A 238 -2.78 19.48 -1.59
N THR A 239 -4.09 19.65 -1.66
CA THR A 239 -4.76 20.44 -2.71
C THR A 239 -4.32 21.90 -2.67
N ARG A 240 -4.35 22.54 -1.49
CA ARG A 240 -3.87 23.92 -1.32
C ARG A 240 -2.41 24.09 -1.71
N ARG A 241 -1.55 23.16 -1.26
CA ARG A 241 -0.12 23.16 -1.61
C ARG A 241 0.11 23.06 -3.12
N ALA A 242 -0.58 22.13 -3.78
CA ALA A 242 -0.47 21.92 -5.22
C ALA A 242 -1.03 23.11 -6.02
N ALA A 243 -2.16 23.68 -5.58
CA ALA A 243 -2.72 24.90 -6.16
C ALA A 243 -1.75 26.08 -6.03
N ALA A 244 -1.16 26.29 -4.86
CA ALA A 244 -0.14 27.32 -4.65
C ALA A 244 1.10 27.10 -5.53
N ASP A 245 1.50 25.85 -5.76
CA ASP A 245 2.63 25.54 -6.64
C ASP A 245 2.34 25.78 -8.12
N LEU A 246 1.14 25.45 -8.58
CA LEU A 246 0.67 25.85 -9.91
C LEU A 246 0.73 27.37 -10.03
N MET A 247 0.22 28.11 -9.05
CA MET A 247 0.22 29.57 -9.11
C MET A 247 1.63 30.16 -9.19
N ARG A 248 2.59 29.63 -8.41
CA ARG A 248 4.00 30.02 -8.52
C ARG A 248 4.58 29.70 -9.90
N PHE A 249 4.28 28.53 -10.46
CA PHE A 249 4.71 28.15 -11.79
C PHE A 249 4.15 29.09 -12.88
N LEU A 250 2.88 29.47 -12.80
CA LEU A 250 2.26 30.37 -13.78
C LEU A 250 2.82 31.79 -13.72
N ALA A 251 3.16 32.25 -12.51
CA ALA A 251 3.80 33.55 -12.28
C ALA A 251 5.23 33.58 -12.85
N ALA A 252 6.01 32.50 -12.69
CA ALA A 252 7.39 32.42 -13.16
C ALA A 252 7.71 31.02 -13.74
N PRO A 253 7.27 30.72 -14.98
CA PRO A 253 7.43 29.38 -15.55
C PRO A 253 8.91 29.10 -15.83
N PRO A 254 9.52 28.06 -15.21
CA PRO A 254 10.88 27.66 -15.50
C PRO A 254 10.99 27.02 -16.89
N ILE A 255 12.21 26.95 -17.42
CA ILE A 255 12.50 26.13 -18.61
C ILE A 255 12.30 24.66 -18.23
N THR A 256 11.51 23.94 -19.04
CA THR A 256 11.22 22.51 -18.85
C THR A 256 11.71 21.68 -20.03
N TYR A 257 11.93 20.38 -19.78
CA TYR A 257 12.35 19.40 -20.78
C TYR A 257 11.31 18.26 -20.87
N PRO A 258 11.06 17.68 -22.07
CA PRO A 258 10.07 16.62 -22.27
C PRO A 258 10.56 15.24 -21.78
N ASP A 259 10.90 15.14 -20.49
CA ASP A 259 11.17 13.84 -19.89
C ASP A 259 9.96 12.92 -20.03
N ARG A 260 10.20 11.64 -20.34
CA ARG A 260 9.11 10.68 -20.48
C ARG A 260 8.44 10.45 -19.12
N VAL A 261 7.12 10.63 -19.08
CA VAL A 261 6.25 10.40 -17.91
C VAL A 261 5.10 9.48 -18.30
N ARG A 262 4.37 8.93 -17.32
CA ARG A 262 3.23 8.04 -17.59
C ARG A 262 2.12 8.71 -18.39
N HIS A 263 1.86 9.99 -18.11
CA HIS A 263 0.84 10.77 -18.81
C HIS A 263 1.10 10.93 -20.31
N CYS A 264 2.33 10.70 -20.79
CA CYS A 264 2.66 10.76 -22.22
C CYS A 264 1.76 9.88 -23.10
N VAL A 265 1.26 8.75 -22.58
CA VAL A 265 0.43 7.80 -23.36
C VAL A 265 -0.87 8.44 -23.87
N THR A 266 -1.44 9.38 -23.13
CA THR A 266 -2.69 10.08 -23.49
C THR A 266 -2.47 11.58 -23.73
N CYS A 267 -1.22 12.02 -23.82
CA CYS A 267 -0.88 13.42 -23.96
C CYS A 267 -0.81 13.83 -25.44
N ARG A 268 -1.57 14.87 -25.83
CA ARG A 268 -1.55 15.43 -27.18
C ARG A 268 -0.17 15.93 -27.67
N TRP A 269 0.75 16.19 -26.74
CA TRP A 269 2.09 16.71 -27.04
C TRP A 269 3.16 15.60 -27.17
N ASP A 270 2.85 14.32 -26.94
CA ASP A 270 3.87 13.25 -26.92
C ASP A 270 4.67 13.12 -28.23
N PRO A 271 4.05 13.18 -29.44
CA PRO A 271 4.82 13.07 -30.68
C PRO A 271 5.91 14.16 -30.83
N GLN A 272 5.58 15.40 -30.44
CA GLN A 272 6.51 16.53 -30.50
C GLN A 272 7.58 16.43 -29.40
N CYS A 273 7.20 15.95 -28.22
CA CYS A 273 8.10 15.66 -27.11
C CYS A 273 9.12 14.56 -27.48
N ASP A 274 8.68 13.47 -28.11
CA ASP A 274 9.55 12.37 -28.53
C ASP A 274 10.52 12.80 -29.64
N ALA A 275 10.02 13.54 -30.63
CA ALA A 275 10.85 14.11 -31.69
C ALA A 275 11.98 14.99 -31.13
N ARG A 276 11.69 15.79 -30.09
CA ARG A 276 12.71 16.57 -29.38
C ARG A 276 13.75 15.67 -28.69
N ARG A 277 13.33 14.67 -27.92
CA ARG A 277 14.26 13.74 -27.24
C ARG A 277 15.21 13.03 -28.21
N ARG A 278 14.70 12.60 -29.37
CA ARG A 278 15.48 11.95 -30.43
C ARG A 278 16.50 12.89 -31.06
N ARG A 279 16.07 14.11 -31.41
CA ARG A 279 16.95 15.14 -31.97
C ARG A 279 18.07 15.51 -31.00
N ASP A 280 17.75 15.61 -29.72
CA ASP A 280 18.69 16.00 -28.66
C ASP A 280 19.60 14.81 -28.24
N ASP A 281 19.46 13.61 -28.85
CA ASP A 281 20.16 12.36 -28.54
C ASP A 281 20.16 11.99 -27.05
N SER A 282 19.00 12.19 -26.41
CA SER A 282 18.82 12.09 -24.96
C SER A 282 19.29 10.74 -24.40
N LEU A 283 19.99 10.77 -23.26
CA LEU A 283 20.32 9.57 -22.48
C LEU A 283 19.09 8.75 -22.07
N SER A 284 17.90 9.36 -22.01
CA SER A 284 16.65 8.67 -21.73
C SER A 284 16.29 7.58 -22.75
N LEU A 285 16.96 7.57 -23.91
CA LEU A 285 16.82 6.55 -24.95
C LEU A 285 17.64 5.28 -24.66
N VAL A 286 18.58 5.33 -23.71
CA VAL A 286 19.40 4.17 -23.33
C VAL A 286 18.59 3.20 -22.47
N ALA A 287 18.53 1.92 -22.85
CA ALA A 287 17.70 0.95 -22.15
C ALA A 287 18.16 0.75 -20.69
N GLY A 288 17.24 0.82 -19.75
CA GLY A 288 17.55 0.72 -18.32
C GLY A 288 18.40 1.87 -17.79
N MET A 289 18.39 3.04 -18.46
CA MET A 289 18.89 4.30 -17.93
C MET A 289 17.99 4.77 -16.80
N ARG A 290 18.60 5.08 -15.65
CA ARG A 290 17.91 5.71 -14.52
C ARG A 290 18.18 7.21 -14.53
N ARG A 291 17.26 8.01 -13.98
CA ARG A 291 17.35 9.49 -13.98
C ARG A 291 18.59 10.00 -13.25
N ASP A 292 18.95 9.38 -12.12
CA ASP A 292 20.15 9.69 -11.35
C ASP A 292 21.43 9.36 -12.14
N HIS A 293 21.50 8.21 -12.80
CA HIS A 293 22.62 7.88 -13.69
C HIS A 293 22.71 8.87 -14.87
N ALA A 294 21.58 9.21 -15.51
CA ALA A 294 21.57 10.17 -16.61
C ALA A 294 22.07 11.56 -16.17
N ARG A 295 21.71 12.00 -14.97
CA ARG A 295 22.22 13.24 -14.37
C ARG A 295 23.71 13.17 -14.07
N LEU A 296 24.18 12.13 -13.39
CA LEU A 296 25.61 11.94 -13.08
C LEU A 296 26.47 11.89 -14.35
N LEU A 297 25.95 11.28 -15.42
CA LEU A 297 26.58 11.27 -16.74
C LEU A 297 26.61 12.67 -17.36
N ALA A 298 25.49 13.39 -17.34
CA ALA A 298 25.41 14.75 -17.86
C ALA A 298 26.34 15.72 -17.12
N GLU A 299 26.45 15.61 -15.79
CA GLU A 299 27.39 16.36 -14.94
C GLU A 299 28.85 16.03 -15.27
N ALA A 300 29.12 14.79 -15.68
CA ALA A 300 30.42 14.35 -16.19
C ALA A 300 30.66 14.73 -17.66
N GLY A 301 29.78 15.52 -18.28
CA GLY A 301 29.88 15.94 -19.68
C GLY A 301 29.40 14.90 -20.71
N VAL A 302 28.83 13.78 -20.26
CA VAL A 302 28.28 12.72 -21.11
C VAL A 302 26.78 12.90 -21.22
N GLY A 303 26.34 13.81 -22.10
CA GLY A 303 24.92 14.20 -22.22
C GLY A 303 24.10 13.39 -23.23
N THR A 304 24.71 12.52 -24.04
CA THR A 304 24.04 11.85 -25.16
C THR A 304 24.29 10.35 -25.22
N LEU A 305 23.37 9.60 -25.83
CA LEU A 305 23.53 8.16 -26.06
C LEU A 305 24.80 7.88 -26.87
N ALA A 306 25.04 8.65 -27.93
CA ALA A 306 26.22 8.45 -28.78
C ALA A 306 27.53 8.77 -28.05
N ALA A 307 27.54 9.71 -27.10
CA ALA A 307 28.71 9.97 -26.27
C ALA A 307 28.98 8.78 -25.33
N LEU A 308 27.93 8.30 -24.64
CA LEU A 308 28.04 7.17 -23.72
C LEU A 308 28.49 5.87 -24.41
N GLY A 309 27.95 5.57 -25.61
CA GLY A 309 28.26 4.35 -26.36
C GLY A 309 29.68 4.27 -26.91
N ARG A 310 30.46 5.36 -26.87
CA ARG A 310 31.86 5.42 -27.31
C ARG A 310 32.87 5.38 -26.15
N LEU A 311 32.39 5.41 -24.91
CA LEU A 311 33.26 5.47 -23.72
C LEU A 311 33.54 4.08 -23.16
N ASP A 312 34.74 3.93 -22.61
CA ASP A 312 35.07 2.79 -21.76
C ASP A 312 34.41 2.91 -20.39
N PRO A 313 34.01 1.79 -19.76
CA PRO A 313 33.40 1.79 -18.42
C PRO A 313 34.24 2.54 -17.37
N GLY A 314 35.57 2.43 -17.46
CA GLY A 314 36.50 3.08 -16.53
C GLY A 314 36.53 4.61 -16.61
N ALA A 315 36.08 5.18 -17.73
CA ALA A 315 36.01 6.64 -17.93
C ALA A 315 34.78 7.28 -17.27
N LEU A 316 33.80 6.47 -16.83
CA LEU A 316 32.61 6.95 -16.16
C LEU A 316 32.87 7.23 -14.66
N PRO A 317 32.13 8.18 -14.04
CA PRO A 317 32.30 8.55 -12.63
C PRO A 317 32.29 7.35 -11.68
N ALA A 318 33.24 7.30 -10.74
CA ALA A 318 33.32 6.22 -9.75
C ALA A 318 32.13 6.18 -8.78
N SER A 319 31.34 7.26 -8.70
CA SER A 319 30.05 7.29 -8.00
C SER A 319 29.03 6.33 -8.62
N ILE A 320 29.19 5.97 -9.90
CA ILE A 320 28.45 4.87 -10.53
C ILE A 320 29.26 3.59 -10.28
N GLY A 321 28.65 2.60 -9.62
CA GLY A 321 29.29 1.31 -9.34
C GLY A 321 29.87 0.64 -10.61
N PHE A 322 30.86 -0.24 -10.44
CA PHE A 322 31.54 -0.88 -11.58
C PHE A 322 30.59 -1.64 -12.51
N ALA A 323 29.75 -2.53 -11.97
CA ALA A 323 28.76 -3.27 -12.76
C ALA A 323 27.78 -2.36 -13.54
N PRO A 324 27.16 -1.33 -12.93
CA PRO A 324 26.36 -0.36 -13.67
C PRO A 324 27.12 0.38 -14.78
N ARG A 325 28.41 0.72 -14.57
CA ARG A 325 29.23 1.37 -15.61
C ARG A 325 29.41 0.47 -16.83
N GLU A 326 29.79 -0.79 -16.63
CA GLU A 326 29.91 -1.76 -17.74
C GLU A 326 28.59 -1.99 -18.46
N ARG A 327 27.50 -2.12 -17.69
CA ARG A 327 26.18 -2.33 -18.26
C ARG A 327 25.73 -1.14 -19.11
N LEU A 328 25.87 0.09 -18.62
CA LEU A 328 25.39 1.29 -19.32
C LEU A 328 26.20 1.61 -20.58
N THR A 329 27.54 1.49 -20.53
CA THR A 329 28.37 1.68 -21.74
C THR A 329 28.13 0.57 -22.74
N GLY A 330 28.06 -0.69 -22.30
CA GLY A 330 27.76 -1.83 -23.17
C GLY A 330 26.38 -1.72 -23.84
N GLN A 331 25.36 -1.28 -23.10
CA GLN A 331 24.02 -1.06 -23.61
C GLN A 331 23.98 0.09 -24.63
N ALA A 332 24.56 1.25 -24.31
CA ALA A 332 24.63 2.39 -25.22
C ALA A 332 25.45 2.08 -26.48
N ARG A 333 26.51 1.27 -26.36
CA ARG A 333 27.32 0.79 -27.48
C ARG A 333 26.49 -0.04 -28.45
N LEU A 334 25.76 -1.05 -27.97
CA LEU A 334 24.91 -1.89 -28.83
C LEU A 334 23.81 -1.08 -29.52
N GLN A 335 23.15 -0.17 -28.79
CA GLN A 335 22.12 0.71 -29.35
C GLN A 335 22.69 1.66 -30.42
N LEU A 336 23.90 2.17 -30.21
CA LEU A 336 24.61 3.00 -31.19
C LEU A 336 25.00 2.18 -32.42
N THR A 337 25.45 0.93 -32.24
CA THR A 337 25.77 0.01 -33.36
C THR A 337 24.56 -0.20 -34.24
N GLU A 338 23.40 -0.59 -33.69
CA GLU A 338 22.16 -0.76 -34.48
C GLU A 338 21.75 0.54 -35.17
N ARG A 339 21.85 1.69 -34.49
CA ARG A 339 21.52 2.98 -35.09
C ARG A 339 22.38 3.29 -36.32
N VAL A 340 23.64 2.84 -36.33
CA VAL A 340 24.57 3.05 -37.45
C VAL A 340 24.43 1.98 -38.53
N SER A 341 24.24 0.72 -38.15
CA SER A 341 24.17 -0.42 -39.08
C SER A 341 22.79 -0.63 -39.69
N GLY A 342 21.73 -0.19 -39.01
CA GLY A 342 20.34 -0.49 -39.33
C GLY A 342 19.90 -1.92 -38.97
N ALA A 343 20.77 -2.72 -38.34
CA ALA A 343 20.51 -4.13 -38.01
C ALA A 343 20.55 -4.38 -36.49
N PRO A 344 19.61 -5.16 -35.95
CA PRO A 344 19.60 -5.50 -34.52
C PRO A 344 20.82 -6.35 -34.15
N ASP A 345 21.41 -6.09 -32.98
CA ASP A 345 22.61 -6.74 -32.47
C ASP A 345 22.47 -7.16 -30.99
N TYR A 346 23.20 -8.19 -30.58
CA TYR A 346 23.13 -8.73 -29.22
C TYR A 346 24.48 -9.25 -28.73
N GLU A 347 24.64 -9.29 -27.41
CA GLU A 347 25.82 -9.80 -26.71
C GLU A 347 25.40 -10.84 -25.66
N LEU A 348 26.04 -12.02 -25.65
CA LEU A 348 25.82 -13.04 -24.64
C LEU A 348 26.60 -12.75 -23.37
N LEU A 349 25.92 -12.86 -22.23
CA LEU A 349 26.53 -12.71 -20.92
C LEU A 349 27.17 -14.05 -20.47
N PRO A 350 28.20 -14.02 -19.60
CA PRO A 350 28.84 -15.23 -19.10
C PRO A 350 27.87 -16.21 -18.44
N ALA A 351 28.10 -17.51 -18.60
CA ALA A 351 27.26 -18.54 -18.00
C ALA A 351 27.50 -18.65 -16.48
N GLU A 352 26.42 -18.56 -15.71
CA GLU A 352 26.43 -18.76 -14.27
C GLU A 352 25.43 -19.87 -13.89
N PRO A 353 25.74 -20.74 -12.90
CA PRO A 353 24.80 -21.76 -12.44
C PRO A 353 23.47 -21.15 -11.99
N ALA A 354 22.36 -21.75 -12.43
CA ALA A 354 20.99 -21.30 -12.12
C ALA A 354 20.69 -19.83 -12.50
N ARG A 355 21.26 -19.33 -13.61
CA ARG A 355 20.98 -17.98 -14.14
C ARG A 355 20.91 -17.93 -15.66
N GLY A 356 20.24 -16.90 -16.18
CA GLY A 356 20.14 -16.66 -17.62
C GLY A 356 19.66 -17.91 -18.34
N VAL A 357 20.36 -18.33 -19.40
CA VAL A 357 20.03 -19.53 -20.17
C VAL A 357 20.11 -20.85 -19.37
N ALA A 358 20.76 -20.87 -18.19
CA ALA A 358 20.78 -22.04 -17.31
C ALA A 358 19.46 -22.28 -16.57
N LEU A 359 18.55 -21.30 -16.57
CA LEU A 359 17.19 -21.43 -16.03
C LEU A 359 16.24 -22.16 -16.99
N LEU A 360 16.67 -22.44 -18.23
CA LEU A 360 15.83 -23.13 -19.20
C LEU A 360 15.76 -24.64 -18.91
N PRO A 361 14.58 -25.20 -18.62
CA PRO A 361 14.40 -26.64 -18.53
C PRO A 361 14.54 -27.30 -19.89
N GLU A 362 14.58 -28.63 -19.92
CA GLU A 362 14.57 -29.36 -21.20
C GLU A 362 13.21 -29.16 -21.89
N PRO A 363 13.17 -28.75 -23.18
CA PRO A 363 11.91 -28.56 -23.88
C PRO A 363 11.09 -29.85 -23.97
N SER A 364 9.78 -29.75 -23.75
CA SER A 364 8.84 -30.86 -23.89
C SER A 364 7.81 -30.60 -25.00
N PRO A 365 7.31 -31.63 -25.72
CA PRO A 365 6.18 -31.47 -26.64
C PRO A 365 4.92 -30.94 -25.95
N GLY A 366 4.75 -31.21 -24.65
CA GLY A 366 3.63 -30.72 -23.86
C GLY A 366 3.76 -29.28 -23.34
N ASP A 367 4.85 -28.57 -23.66
CA ASP A 367 5.09 -27.19 -23.21
C ASP A 367 3.99 -26.22 -23.68
N LEU A 368 3.67 -25.24 -22.83
CA LEU A 368 2.64 -24.24 -23.07
C LEU A 368 3.23 -22.81 -22.96
N PHE A 369 2.61 -21.84 -23.63
CA PHE A 369 3.02 -20.44 -23.67
C PHE A 369 1.86 -19.56 -23.23
N PHE A 370 2.03 -18.84 -22.13
CA PHE A 370 0.96 -18.14 -21.42
C PHE A 370 1.16 -16.63 -21.48
N ASP A 371 0.07 -15.92 -21.77
CA ASP A 371 -0.02 -14.46 -21.69
C ASP A 371 -1.39 -14.02 -21.12
N ILE A 372 -1.44 -12.83 -20.54
CA ILE A 372 -2.62 -12.31 -19.84
C ILE A 372 -2.87 -10.84 -20.15
N GLU A 373 -4.11 -10.51 -20.45
CA GLU A 373 -4.58 -9.13 -20.63
C GLU A 373 -5.51 -8.73 -19.49
N GLY A 374 -5.34 -7.50 -19.01
CA GLY A 374 -6.15 -6.97 -17.94
C GLY A 374 -6.24 -5.46 -17.94
N ASP A 375 -7.34 -4.98 -17.36
CA ASP A 375 -7.56 -3.56 -17.12
C ASP A 375 -7.48 -3.28 -15.60
N PRO A 376 -6.43 -2.58 -15.14
CA PRO A 376 -6.31 -2.18 -13.73
C PRO A 376 -7.31 -1.08 -13.33
N HIS A 377 -8.19 -0.64 -14.23
CA HIS A 377 -9.15 0.43 -14.03
C HIS A 377 -10.60 -0.05 -13.93
N VAL A 378 -10.86 -1.33 -14.25
CA VAL A 378 -12.16 -1.98 -14.08
C VAL A 378 -12.35 -2.47 -12.65
N GLY A 379 -13.49 -2.12 -12.02
CA GLY A 379 -13.82 -2.53 -10.65
C GLY A 379 -12.91 -1.91 -9.57
N GLU A 380 -12.93 -2.47 -8.35
CA GLU A 380 -12.07 -2.01 -7.24
C GLU A 380 -10.65 -2.62 -7.31
N ALA A 381 -10.49 -3.81 -7.90
CA ALA A 381 -9.25 -4.59 -7.85
C ALA A 381 -8.56 -4.80 -9.22
N GLY A 382 -9.07 -4.17 -10.29
CA GLY A 382 -8.74 -4.51 -11.68
C GLY A 382 -9.47 -5.77 -12.15
N LEU A 383 -9.47 -6.01 -13.46
CA LEU A 383 -10.02 -7.21 -14.10
C LEU A 383 -9.02 -7.75 -15.13
N GLU A 384 -8.58 -8.99 -14.98
CA GLU A 384 -7.86 -9.75 -16.00
C GLU A 384 -8.91 -10.37 -16.93
N TYR A 385 -9.16 -9.73 -18.08
CA TYR A 385 -10.30 -10.06 -18.93
C TYR A 385 -10.03 -11.18 -19.95
N LEU A 386 -8.75 -11.44 -20.27
CA LEU A 386 -8.35 -12.51 -21.18
C LEU A 386 -7.10 -13.22 -20.65
N LEU A 387 -7.22 -14.54 -20.48
CA LEU A 387 -6.11 -15.45 -20.21
C LEU A 387 -5.88 -16.28 -21.47
N GLY A 388 -4.73 -16.16 -22.11
CA GLY A 388 -4.43 -16.87 -23.36
C GLY A 388 -3.32 -17.89 -23.22
N ILE A 389 -3.46 -19.01 -23.92
CA ILE A 389 -2.44 -20.04 -23.94
C ILE A 389 -2.24 -20.60 -25.34
N SER A 390 -0.98 -20.84 -25.72
CA SER A 390 -0.63 -21.57 -26.93
C SER A 390 0.15 -22.84 -26.61
N ASP A 391 -0.07 -23.89 -27.40
CA ASP A 391 0.73 -25.11 -27.34
C ASP A 391 1.97 -25.05 -28.25
N THR A 392 2.75 -26.15 -28.29
CA THR A 392 3.93 -26.23 -29.16
C THR A 392 3.60 -26.28 -30.67
N ALA A 393 2.36 -26.63 -31.05
CA ALA A 393 1.89 -26.60 -32.44
C ALA A 393 1.43 -25.19 -32.88
N GLY A 394 1.27 -24.26 -31.93
CA GLY A 394 0.80 -22.91 -32.15
C GLY A 394 -0.72 -22.77 -32.11
N GLU A 395 -1.44 -23.80 -31.66
CA GLU A 395 -2.88 -23.72 -31.39
C GLU A 395 -3.11 -22.83 -30.16
N PHE A 396 -3.98 -21.83 -30.30
CA PHE A 396 -4.24 -20.84 -29.26
C PHE A 396 -5.64 -21.04 -28.66
N THR A 397 -5.72 -20.96 -27.33
CA THR A 397 -6.97 -21.03 -26.56
C THR A 397 -7.11 -19.76 -25.72
N ALA A 398 -8.25 -19.07 -25.87
CA ALA A 398 -8.62 -17.91 -25.07
C ALA A 398 -9.62 -18.27 -23.96
N PHE A 399 -9.36 -17.78 -22.74
CA PHE A 399 -10.31 -17.82 -21.64
C PHE A 399 -10.74 -16.40 -21.25
N TRP A 400 -11.92 -16.01 -21.70
CA TRP A 400 -12.50 -14.68 -21.45
C TRP A 400 -13.28 -14.58 -20.14
N GLY A 401 -13.17 -13.43 -19.48
CA GLY A 401 -13.93 -13.05 -18.28
C GLY A 401 -14.24 -11.55 -18.24
N HIS A 402 -15.50 -11.18 -18.49
CA HIS A 402 -15.87 -9.76 -18.63
C HIS A 402 -16.39 -9.08 -17.36
N ASP A 403 -16.47 -9.84 -16.28
CA ASP A 403 -16.85 -9.41 -14.94
C ASP A 403 -16.12 -10.30 -13.92
N PRO A 404 -16.16 -9.99 -12.60
CA PRO A 404 -15.45 -10.79 -11.61
C PRO A 404 -15.80 -12.28 -11.58
N ALA A 405 -17.05 -12.65 -11.92
CA ALA A 405 -17.45 -14.05 -11.97
C ALA A 405 -16.91 -14.74 -13.23
N GLY A 406 -16.90 -14.04 -14.36
CA GLY A 406 -16.26 -14.47 -15.60
C GLY A 406 -14.75 -14.62 -15.46
N GLU A 407 -14.07 -13.66 -14.82
CA GLU A 407 -12.63 -13.72 -14.50
C GLU A 407 -12.32 -14.97 -13.66
N LYS A 408 -13.11 -15.21 -12.61
CA LYS A 408 -12.99 -16.43 -11.80
C LYS A 408 -13.12 -17.70 -12.64
N ALA A 409 -14.17 -17.79 -13.46
CA ALA A 409 -14.42 -18.98 -14.27
C ALA A 409 -13.33 -19.18 -15.34
N ALA A 410 -12.82 -18.10 -15.94
CA ALA A 410 -11.72 -18.15 -16.89
C ALA A 410 -10.42 -18.64 -16.23
N PHE A 411 -10.11 -18.10 -15.05
CA PHE A 411 -8.99 -18.53 -14.24
C PHE A 411 -9.06 -20.01 -13.85
N GLU A 412 -10.23 -20.48 -13.39
CA GLU A 412 -10.44 -21.90 -13.06
C GLU A 412 -10.20 -22.81 -14.26
N ARG A 413 -10.74 -22.46 -15.44
CA ARG A 413 -10.53 -23.23 -16.68
C ARG A 413 -9.07 -23.25 -17.13
N LEU A 414 -8.36 -22.13 -17.02
CA LEU A 414 -6.93 -22.08 -17.32
C LEU A 414 -6.16 -23.04 -16.41
N VAL A 415 -6.33 -22.93 -15.09
CA VAL A 415 -5.57 -23.78 -14.15
C VAL A 415 -5.92 -25.25 -14.33
N ASP A 416 -7.19 -25.59 -14.56
CA ASP A 416 -7.62 -26.96 -14.84
C ASP A 416 -6.95 -27.50 -16.12
N HIS A 417 -6.82 -26.67 -17.16
CA HIS A 417 -6.10 -27.02 -18.38
C HIS A 417 -4.60 -27.26 -18.13
N LEU A 418 -3.93 -26.38 -17.39
CA LEU A 418 -2.52 -26.55 -17.01
C LEU A 418 -2.29 -27.85 -16.23
N MET A 419 -3.17 -28.13 -15.27
CA MET A 419 -3.10 -29.34 -14.45
C MET A 419 -3.35 -30.61 -15.26
N ALA A 420 -4.29 -30.58 -16.20
CA ALA A 420 -4.55 -31.70 -17.11
C ALA A 420 -3.35 -31.97 -18.02
N GLN A 421 -2.72 -30.91 -18.56
CA GLN A 421 -1.54 -31.05 -19.39
C GLN A 421 -0.36 -31.63 -18.61
N TRP A 422 -0.11 -31.14 -17.39
CA TRP A 422 0.96 -31.66 -16.55
C TRP A 422 0.73 -33.11 -16.13
N ALA A 423 -0.53 -33.51 -15.91
CA ALA A 423 -0.87 -34.91 -15.67
C ALA A 423 -0.62 -35.80 -16.90
N ALA A 424 -0.79 -35.28 -18.12
CA ALA A 424 -0.55 -36.00 -19.37
C ALA A 424 0.95 -36.06 -19.73
N ASP A 425 1.70 -35.00 -19.45
CA ASP A 425 3.14 -34.88 -19.70
C ASP A 425 3.87 -34.32 -18.46
N PRO A 426 4.43 -35.19 -17.60
CA PRO A 426 5.16 -34.76 -16.41
C PRO A 426 6.41 -33.91 -16.68
N ALA A 427 6.90 -33.85 -17.92
CA ALA A 427 8.05 -33.04 -18.31
C ALA A 427 7.69 -31.64 -18.83
N MET A 428 6.39 -31.32 -19.00
CA MET A 428 5.96 -30.02 -19.53
C MET A 428 6.31 -28.85 -18.60
N HIS A 429 6.51 -27.68 -19.23
CA HIS A 429 6.63 -26.38 -18.58
C HIS A 429 5.69 -25.34 -19.23
N VAL A 430 5.26 -24.35 -18.44
CA VAL A 430 4.51 -23.17 -18.92
C VAL A 430 5.46 -21.99 -18.96
N TYR A 431 5.74 -21.49 -20.15
CA TYR A 431 6.59 -20.31 -20.34
C TYR A 431 5.74 -19.06 -20.39
N HIS A 432 6.19 -18.01 -19.71
CA HIS A 432 5.58 -16.68 -19.73
C HIS A 432 6.68 -15.63 -19.88
N TYR A 433 6.32 -14.42 -20.32
CA TYR A 433 7.34 -13.42 -20.57
C TYR A 433 7.81 -12.77 -19.28
N ALA A 434 6.94 -12.30 -18.40
CA ALA A 434 7.36 -11.52 -17.23
C ALA A 434 6.88 -12.12 -15.90
N SER A 435 7.41 -11.60 -14.79
CA SER A 435 6.98 -12.03 -13.44
C SER A 435 5.51 -11.69 -13.13
N TYR A 436 4.86 -10.86 -13.96
CA TYR A 436 3.48 -10.43 -13.76
C TYR A 436 2.51 -11.62 -13.86
N GLU A 437 2.71 -12.51 -14.82
CA GLU A 437 1.86 -13.65 -15.12
C GLU A 437 1.82 -14.64 -13.94
N ARG A 438 2.99 -14.99 -13.41
CA ARG A 438 3.11 -15.77 -12.16
C ARG A 438 2.40 -15.07 -10.99
N SER A 439 2.64 -13.78 -10.83
CA SER A 439 2.04 -12.98 -9.75
C SER A 439 0.51 -12.87 -9.91
N ALA A 440 0.02 -12.82 -11.15
CA ALA A 440 -1.39 -12.75 -11.50
C ALA A 440 -2.09 -14.07 -11.15
N LEU A 441 -1.51 -15.24 -11.45
CA LEU A 441 -2.07 -16.53 -11.02
C LEU A 441 -2.17 -16.66 -9.50
N GLN A 442 -1.12 -16.23 -8.77
CA GLN A 442 -1.14 -16.19 -7.31
C GLN A 442 -2.20 -15.21 -6.78
N LYS A 443 -2.31 -14.03 -7.39
CA LYS A 443 -3.28 -13.01 -7.02
C LYS A 443 -4.71 -13.46 -7.31
N LEU A 444 -4.99 -14.04 -8.47
CA LEU A 444 -6.30 -14.53 -8.89
C LEU A 444 -6.76 -15.71 -8.02
N SER A 445 -5.90 -16.70 -7.78
CA SER A 445 -6.22 -17.82 -6.87
C SER A 445 -6.61 -17.34 -5.47
N ALA A 446 -5.89 -16.37 -4.93
CA ALA A 446 -6.15 -15.85 -3.61
C ALA A 446 -7.34 -14.85 -3.59
N ARG A 447 -7.53 -14.05 -4.63
CA ARG A 447 -8.65 -13.11 -4.78
C ARG A 447 -9.98 -13.85 -4.88
N HIS A 448 -10.04 -14.91 -5.68
CA HIS A 448 -11.25 -15.69 -5.95
C HIS A 448 -11.47 -16.88 -5.01
N ASP A 449 -10.51 -17.10 -4.10
CA ASP A 449 -10.42 -18.24 -3.18
C ASP A 449 -10.66 -19.59 -3.89
N THR A 450 -10.00 -19.79 -5.04
CA THR A 450 -10.16 -20.97 -5.89
C THR A 450 -8.83 -21.41 -6.50
N ARG A 451 -8.72 -22.70 -6.83
CA ARG A 451 -7.51 -23.35 -7.40
C ARG A 451 -6.19 -23.06 -6.69
N ILE A 452 -6.28 -22.78 -5.40
CA ILE A 452 -5.15 -22.37 -4.56
C ILE A 452 -4.11 -23.48 -4.47
N ASP A 453 -4.55 -24.71 -4.23
CA ASP A 453 -3.65 -25.85 -4.04
C ASP A 453 -3.01 -26.27 -5.37
N GLU A 454 -3.73 -26.14 -6.48
CA GLU A 454 -3.27 -26.40 -7.84
C GLU A 454 -2.19 -25.39 -8.27
N VAL A 455 -2.42 -24.08 -8.06
CA VAL A 455 -1.40 -23.05 -8.33
C VAL A 455 -0.17 -23.27 -7.45
N ASP A 456 -0.35 -23.57 -6.17
CA ASP A 456 0.77 -23.86 -5.27
C ASP A 456 1.54 -25.13 -5.68
N ARG A 457 0.86 -26.13 -6.24
CA ARG A 457 1.48 -27.33 -6.79
C ARG A 457 2.30 -27.02 -8.05
N LEU A 458 1.78 -26.20 -8.97
CA LEU A 458 2.52 -25.73 -10.16
C LEU A 458 3.81 -24.99 -9.77
N LEU A 459 3.73 -24.15 -8.72
CA LEU A 459 4.87 -23.42 -8.20
C LEU A 459 5.91 -24.32 -7.54
N ARG A 460 5.48 -25.26 -6.66
CA ARG A 460 6.39 -26.23 -6.01
C ARG A 460 7.01 -27.21 -6.98
N GLY A 461 6.29 -27.56 -8.04
CA GLY A 461 6.80 -28.37 -9.13
C GLY A 461 7.65 -27.59 -10.14
N GLU A 462 7.94 -26.30 -9.91
CA GLU A 462 8.73 -25.42 -10.79
C GLU A 462 8.24 -25.38 -12.26
N ARG A 463 6.92 -25.47 -12.48
CA ARG A 463 6.34 -25.58 -13.82
C ARG A 463 6.21 -24.26 -14.57
N LEU A 464 6.35 -23.10 -13.90
CA LEU A 464 6.27 -21.77 -14.51
C LEU A 464 7.68 -21.22 -14.79
N VAL A 465 7.98 -20.88 -16.05
CA VAL A 465 9.31 -20.40 -16.49
C VAL A 465 9.23 -18.96 -16.98
N ASP A 466 9.92 -18.05 -16.28
CA ASP A 466 10.01 -16.62 -16.59
C ASP A 466 11.10 -16.34 -17.64
N LEU A 467 10.71 -16.11 -18.89
CA LEU A 467 11.66 -15.84 -19.97
C LEU A 467 12.31 -14.46 -19.89
N TYR A 468 11.68 -13.44 -19.29
CA TYR A 468 12.27 -12.13 -19.11
C TYR A 468 13.48 -12.21 -18.18
N ALA A 469 13.40 -13.01 -17.10
CA ALA A 469 14.56 -13.30 -16.25
C ALA A 469 15.69 -13.97 -17.05
N VAL A 470 15.38 -14.95 -17.90
CA VAL A 470 16.35 -15.61 -18.80
C VAL A 470 17.03 -14.60 -19.73
N VAL A 471 16.26 -13.73 -20.40
CA VAL A 471 16.80 -12.70 -21.31
C VAL A 471 17.68 -11.73 -20.54
N ARG A 472 17.15 -11.12 -19.48
CA ARG A 472 17.82 -10.08 -18.68
C ARG A 472 19.18 -10.52 -18.12
N GLN A 473 19.30 -11.79 -17.76
CA GLN A 473 20.49 -12.35 -17.14
C GLN A 473 21.41 -13.05 -18.16
N GLY A 474 20.90 -13.44 -19.33
CA GLY A 474 21.66 -14.17 -20.34
C GLY A 474 22.11 -13.34 -21.55
N VAL A 475 21.40 -12.25 -21.88
CA VAL A 475 21.62 -11.50 -23.12
C VAL A 475 21.47 -10.00 -22.93
N ARG A 476 22.33 -9.23 -23.60
CA ARG A 476 22.20 -7.78 -23.78
C ARG A 476 21.83 -7.48 -25.23
N VAL A 477 20.82 -6.65 -25.47
CA VAL A 477 20.31 -6.37 -26.84
C VAL A 477 20.44 -4.89 -27.22
N SER A 478 20.48 -4.60 -28.52
CA SER A 478 20.61 -3.24 -29.09
C SER A 478 19.34 -2.38 -29.06
N LYS A 479 18.25 -2.85 -28.45
CA LYS A 479 16.96 -2.13 -28.40
C LYS A 479 16.86 -1.17 -27.20
N GLU A 480 15.94 -0.21 -27.30
CA GLU A 480 15.66 0.80 -26.25
C GLU A 480 14.86 0.22 -25.06
N SER A 481 14.28 -0.98 -25.20
CA SER A 481 13.58 -1.72 -24.15
C SER A 481 13.78 -3.22 -24.28
N TYR A 482 13.58 -3.93 -23.18
CA TYR A 482 13.46 -5.38 -23.11
C TYR A 482 11.97 -5.75 -23.01
N SER A 483 11.14 -5.18 -23.87
CA SER A 483 9.75 -5.64 -24.04
C SER A 483 9.74 -6.74 -25.10
N LEU A 484 8.76 -7.64 -25.04
CA LEU A 484 8.63 -8.74 -26.00
C LEU A 484 8.68 -8.22 -27.45
N LYS A 485 7.88 -7.18 -27.76
CA LYS A 485 7.89 -6.44 -29.03
C LYS A 485 9.26 -5.97 -29.51
N SER A 486 10.13 -5.53 -28.60
CA SER A 486 11.47 -5.08 -28.97
C SER A 486 12.37 -6.27 -29.33
N LEU A 487 12.20 -7.40 -28.64
CA LEU A 487 12.99 -8.61 -28.86
C LEU A 487 12.60 -9.35 -30.15
N GLU A 488 11.39 -9.15 -30.67
CA GLU A 488 10.91 -9.77 -31.91
C GLU A 488 11.85 -9.54 -33.09
N ALA A 489 12.52 -8.39 -33.14
CA ALA A 489 13.53 -8.09 -34.15
C ALA A 489 14.68 -9.12 -34.24
N PHE A 490 14.91 -9.95 -33.22
CA PHE A 490 15.99 -10.94 -33.18
C PHE A 490 15.59 -12.35 -33.62
N TYR A 491 14.29 -12.65 -33.71
CA TYR A 491 13.81 -13.99 -34.05
C TYR A 491 12.65 -14.00 -35.05
N ASP A 492 11.82 -12.96 -35.11
CA ASP A 492 10.81 -12.76 -36.14
C ASP A 492 10.38 -11.28 -36.22
N PRO A 493 10.99 -10.47 -37.11
CA PRO A 493 10.65 -9.06 -37.28
C PRO A 493 9.22 -8.80 -37.78
N ASP A 494 8.57 -9.79 -38.41
CA ASP A 494 7.29 -9.65 -39.09
C ASP A 494 6.13 -10.24 -38.27
N VAL A 495 6.40 -10.74 -37.05
CA VAL A 495 5.42 -11.41 -36.18
C VAL A 495 4.15 -10.60 -35.87
N ARG A 496 4.21 -9.26 -36.02
CA ARG A 496 3.11 -8.32 -35.80
C ARG A 496 2.66 -7.57 -37.06
N ALA A 497 3.04 -8.01 -38.26
CA ALA A 497 2.71 -7.32 -39.51
C ALA A 497 1.20 -7.10 -39.72
N ASP A 498 0.35 -7.98 -39.17
CA ASP A 498 -1.12 -7.97 -39.30
C ASP A 498 -1.87 -7.59 -38.00
N ALA A 499 -1.20 -6.97 -37.01
CA ALA A 499 -1.80 -6.66 -35.71
C ALA A 499 -2.49 -5.27 -35.68
N ASP A 500 -3.82 -5.25 -35.47
CA ASP A 500 -4.62 -4.01 -35.34
C ASP A 500 -4.41 -3.28 -34.00
N VAL A 501 -3.98 -4.01 -32.96
CA VAL A 501 -3.62 -3.48 -31.63
C VAL A 501 -2.11 -3.58 -31.48
N ALA A 502 -1.45 -2.45 -31.23
CA ALA A 502 0.00 -2.35 -31.30
C ALA A 502 0.72 -2.50 -29.95
N ASP A 503 0.00 -2.41 -28.84
CA ASP A 503 0.50 -2.52 -27.47
C ASP A 503 -0.63 -2.76 -26.43
N ALA A 504 -0.23 -3.04 -25.18
CA ALA A 504 -1.13 -3.26 -24.04
C ALA A 504 -2.01 -2.04 -23.68
N ALA A 505 -1.63 -0.81 -24.04
CA ALA A 505 -2.51 0.35 -23.83
C ALA A 505 -3.66 0.33 -24.86
N GLY A 506 -3.36 -0.09 -26.09
CA GLY A 506 -4.33 -0.34 -27.12
C GLY A 506 -5.34 -1.44 -26.77
N SER A 507 -4.92 -2.52 -26.07
CA SER A 507 -5.84 -3.59 -25.65
C SER A 507 -6.85 -3.09 -24.61
N ILE A 508 -6.41 -2.30 -23.63
CA ILE A 508 -7.29 -1.65 -22.64
C ILE A 508 -8.29 -0.70 -23.33
N VAL A 509 -7.82 0.15 -24.26
CA VAL A 509 -8.70 1.08 -24.98
C VAL A 509 -9.72 0.33 -25.84
N ALA A 510 -9.31 -0.73 -26.54
CA ALA A 510 -10.22 -1.58 -27.31
C ALA A 510 -11.25 -2.27 -26.40
N TYR A 511 -10.84 -2.72 -25.22
CA TYR A 511 -11.73 -3.35 -24.25
C TYR A 511 -12.76 -2.37 -23.69
N GLU A 512 -12.35 -1.16 -23.33
CA GLU A 512 -13.25 -0.08 -22.92
C GLU A 512 -14.22 0.33 -24.04
N ARG A 513 -13.77 0.33 -25.31
CA ARG A 513 -14.64 0.53 -26.48
C ARG A 513 -15.67 -0.59 -26.62
N TRP A 514 -15.29 -1.84 -26.37
CA TRP A 514 -16.21 -2.96 -26.37
C TRP A 514 -17.23 -2.87 -25.22
N LEU A 515 -16.80 -2.59 -23.99
CA LEU A 515 -17.69 -2.34 -22.86
C LEU A 515 -18.69 -1.21 -23.17
N ALA A 516 -18.26 -0.24 -23.98
CA ALA A 516 -19.10 0.85 -24.41
C ALA A 516 -20.08 0.50 -25.55
N GLY A 517 -19.61 -0.12 -26.63
CA GLY A 517 -20.37 -0.27 -27.87
C GLY A 517 -20.85 -1.70 -28.18
N GLY A 518 -20.30 -2.71 -27.50
CA GLY A 518 -20.59 -4.12 -27.75
C GLY A 518 -20.05 -4.67 -29.09
N ASP A 519 -19.13 -3.95 -29.74
CA ASP A 519 -18.57 -4.34 -31.05
C ASP A 519 -17.56 -5.49 -30.91
N GLN A 520 -17.93 -6.68 -31.39
CA GLN A 520 -17.13 -7.90 -31.31
C GLN A 520 -15.75 -7.75 -31.99
N ALA A 521 -15.61 -6.90 -33.01
CA ALA A 521 -14.33 -6.68 -33.68
C ALA A 521 -13.22 -6.19 -32.73
N GLN A 522 -13.60 -5.50 -31.64
CA GLN A 522 -12.65 -5.07 -30.61
C GLN A 522 -12.11 -6.25 -29.80
N LEU A 523 -12.97 -7.21 -29.40
CA LEU A 523 -12.53 -8.42 -28.69
C LEU A 523 -11.67 -9.30 -29.60
N ASP A 524 -12.06 -9.45 -30.87
CA ASP A 524 -11.30 -10.22 -31.84
C ASP A 524 -9.90 -9.63 -32.09
N ALA A 525 -9.75 -8.31 -31.98
CA ALA A 525 -8.45 -7.63 -32.07
C ALA A 525 -7.57 -7.89 -30.83
N ILE A 526 -8.16 -7.85 -29.64
CA ILE A 526 -7.47 -8.18 -28.38
C ILE A 526 -7.04 -9.66 -28.37
N GLU A 527 -7.91 -10.57 -28.79
CA GLU A 527 -7.60 -12.00 -28.86
C GLU A 527 -6.42 -12.28 -29.81
N ARG A 528 -6.44 -11.66 -31.00
CA ARG A 528 -5.33 -11.76 -31.95
C ARG A 528 -4.03 -11.22 -31.38
N TYR A 529 -4.07 -10.09 -30.67
CA TYR A 529 -2.90 -9.51 -30.02
C TYR A 529 -2.29 -10.47 -28.99
N ASN A 530 -3.09 -10.98 -28.07
CA ASN A 530 -2.65 -11.92 -27.04
C ASN A 530 -2.15 -13.25 -27.64
N ALA A 531 -2.79 -13.75 -28.70
CA ALA A 531 -2.30 -14.92 -29.43
C ALA A 531 -0.94 -14.69 -30.11
N VAL A 532 -0.66 -13.46 -30.57
CA VAL A 532 0.66 -13.10 -31.08
C VAL A 532 1.70 -13.12 -29.95
N ASP A 533 1.37 -12.63 -28.76
CA ASP A 533 2.27 -12.60 -27.61
C ASP A 533 2.63 -14.02 -27.12
N CYS A 534 1.67 -14.96 -27.08
CA CYS A 534 1.94 -16.37 -26.81
C CYS A 534 2.90 -17.00 -27.83
N ARG A 535 2.66 -16.80 -29.14
CA ARG A 535 3.55 -17.30 -30.20
C ARG A 535 4.93 -16.64 -30.17
N SER A 536 4.98 -15.36 -29.84
CA SER A 536 6.21 -14.60 -29.70
C SER A 536 7.06 -15.14 -28.53
N THR A 537 6.41 -15.46 -27.40
CA THR A 537 7.02 -16.13 -26.24
C THR A 537 7.60 -17.52 -26.62
N GLN A 538 6.87 -18.31 -27.41
CA GLN A 538 7.37 -19.58 -27.94
C GLN A 538 8.63 -19.44 -28.79
N ARG A 539 8.64 -18.46 -29.69
CA ARG A 539 9.77 -18.17 -30.58
C ARG A 539 10.97 -17.64 -29.79
N LEU A 540 10.72 -16.81 -28.79
CA LEU A 540 11.75 -16.34 -27.86
C LEU A 540 12.39 -17.52 -27.11
N ARG A 541 11.59 -18.45 -26.56
CA ARG A 541 12.12 -19.68 -25.91
C ARG A 541 13.03 -20.45 -26.86
N SER A 542 12.61 -20.61 -28.11
CA SER A 542 13.38 -21.33 -29.14
C SER A 542 14.68 -20.59 -29.48
N TRP A 543 14.64 -19.27 -29.58
CA TRP A 543 15.82 -18.43 -29.79
C TRP A 543 16.80 -18.50 -28.61
N LEU A 544 16.31 -18.53 -27.37
CA LEU A 544 17.13 -18.66 -26.17
C LEU A 544 17.79 -20.04 -26.06
N GLU A 545 17.12 -21.12 -26.46
CA GLU A 545 17.74 -22.45 -26.57
C GLU A 545 18.90 -22.46 -27.59
N ALA A 546 18.77 -21.73 -28.70
CA ALA A 546 19.87 -21.56 -29.65
C ALA A 546 21.06 -20.79 -29.03
N ARG A 547 20.79 -19.76 -28.22
CA ARG A 547 21.82 -19.02 -27.47
C ARG A 547 22.48 -19.87 -26.38
N ARG A 548 21.72 -20.77 -25.74
CA ARG A 548 22.26 -21.77 -24.81
C ARG A 548 23.24 -22.71 -25.52
N ALA A 549 22.86 -23.24 -26.68
CA ALA A 549 23.72 -24.10 -27.48
C ALA A 549 25.02 -23.39 -27.92
N GLU A 550 24.93 -22.09 -28.23
CA GLU A 550 26.08 -21.25 -28.57
C GLU A 550 27.09 -21.14 -27.42
N LEU A 551 26.63 -20.94 -26.17
CA LEU A 551 27.50 -20.92 -24.99
C LEU A 551 28.15 -22.29 -24.73
N VAL A 552 27.38 -23.37 -24.83
CA VAL A 552 27.94 -24.73 -24.69
C VAL A 552 29.01 -25.00 -25.76
N ALA A 553 28.80 -24.56 -27.00
CA ALA A 553 29.77 -24.69 -28.08
C ALA A 553 31.05 -23.87 -27.86
N ARG A 554 30.99 -22.77 -27.10
CA ARG A 554 32.15 -21.95 -26.68
C ARG A 554 32.94 -22.59 -25.53
N GLY A 555 32.43 -23.67 -24.93
CA GLY A 555 33.05 -24.39 -23.82
C GLY A 555 32.51 -24.03 -22.44
N ASP A 556 31.46 -23.21 -22.36
CA ASP A 556 30.81 -22.86 -21.10
C ASP A 556 29.98 -24.03 -20.53
N VAL A 557 30.01 -24.20 -19.20
CA VAL A 557 29.24 -25.24 -18.50
C VAL A 557 27.86 -24.70 -18.13
N VAL A 558 26.86 -24.98 -18.97
CA VAL A 558 25.47 -24.54 -18.74
C VAL A 558 24.59 -25.72 -18.29
N ARG A 559 24.45 -25.93 -16.98
CA ARG A 559 23.58 -26.97 -16.41
C ARG A 559 22.12 -26.53 -16.44
N ARG A 560 21.20 -27.45 -16.75
CA ARG A 560 19.76 -27.23 -16.65
C ARG A 560 19.28 -27.38 -15.19
N PRO A 561 18.08 -26.88 -14.86
CA PRO A 561 17.44 -27.13 -13.57
C PRO A 561 17.17 -28.63 -13.34
N ALA A 562 17.12 -29.05 -12.08
CA ALA A 562 16.68 -30.41 -11.72
C ALA A 562 15.15 -30.50 -11.71
N ASP A 563 14.58 -31.69 -11.91
CA ASP A 563 13.14 -31.90 -11.80
C ASP A 563 12.70 -31.77 -10.33
N ALA A 564 11.83 -30.79 -10.06
CA ALA A 564 11.26 -30.53 -8.73
C ALA A 564 10.19 -31.56 -8.30
N GLY A 565 9.87 -32.54 -9.15
CA GLY A 565 8.90 -33.60 -8.86
C GLY A 565 7.45 -33.15 -9.05
N ASP A 566 6.51 -33.85 -8.39
CA ASP A 566 5.07 -33.69 -8.59
C ASP A 566 4.42 -32.54 -7.79
N GLY A 567 5.20 -31.84 -6.96
CA GLY A 567 4.76 -30.71 -6.14
C GLY A 567 3.74 -31.04 -5.04
N ALA A 568 3.51 -32.32 -4.71
CA ALA A 568 2.44 -32.71 -3.78
C ALA A 568 2.74 -32.31 -2.31
N PRO A 569 1.74 -31.82 -1.54
CA PRO A 569 1.90 -31.63 -0.09
C PRO A 569 2.01 -32.97 0.65
N SER A 570 2.58 -32.96 1.86
CA SER A 570 2.58 -34.15 2.72
C SER A 570 1.14 -34.56 3.10
N GLU A 571 0.91 -35.86 3.32
CA GLU A 571 -0.43 -36.40 3.62
C GLU A 571 -1.06 -35.72 4.86
N ALA A 572 -0.25 -35.39 5.86
CA ALA A 572 -0.71 -34.68 7.05
C ALA A 572 -1.24 -33.27 6.73
N VAL A 573 -0.54 -32.54 5.83
CA VAL A 573 -0.98 -31.22 5.37
C VAL A 573 -2.25 -31.34 4.52
N ALA A 574 -2.30 -32.33 3.63
CA ALA A 574 -3.48 -32.59 2.80
C ALA A 574 -4.72 -32.92 3.65
N GLN A 575 -4.58 -33.76 4.68
CA GLN A 575 -5.66 -34.10 5.60
C GLN A 575 -6.17 -32.90 6.40
N ALA A 576 -5.26 -32.07 6.93
CA ALA A 576 -5.62 -30.86 7.66
C ALA A 576 -6.37 -29.85 6.76
N ASN A 577 -5.96 -29.72 5.51
CA ASN A 577 -6.62 -28.83 4.54
C ASN A 577 -8.05 -29.33 4.23
N ARG A 578 -8.24 -30.64 4.01
CA ARG A 578 -9.57 -31.24 3.81
C ARG A 578 -10.49 -31.00 5.01
N ALA A 579 -9.99 -31.17 6.23
CA ALA A 579 -10.78 -30.94 7.44
C ALA A 579 -11.25 -29.48 7.58
N ALA A 580 -10.37 -28.51 7.29
CA ALA A 580 -10.73 -27.09 7.32
C ALA A 580 -11.75 -26.72 6.24
N ALA A 581 -11.58 -27.24 5.01
CA ALA A 581 -12.52 -27.03 3.91
C ALA A 581 -13.91 -27.59 4.23
N THR A 582 -14.01 -28.84 4.69
CA THR A 582 -15.30 -29.44 5.10
C THR A 582 -15.98 -28.64 6.21
N LEU A 583 -15.21 -28.13 7.18
CA LEU A 583 -15.77 -27.31 8.26
C LEU A 583 -16.29 -25.96 7.74
N ARG A 584 -15.56 -25.30 6.83
CA ARG A 584 -16.01 -24.07 6.17
C ARG A 584 -17.33 -24.30 5.42
N GLU A 585 -17.41 -25.35 4.60
CA GLU A 585 -18.61 -25.69 3.84
C GLU A 585 -19.80 -25.98 4.76
N THR A 586 -19.57 -26.75 5.83
CA THR A 586 -20.60 -27.08 6.81
C THR A 586 -21.13 -25.82 7.52
N LEU A 587 -20.25 -24.91 7.90
CA LEU A 587 -20.62 -23.64 8.53
C LEU A 587 -21.39 -22.74 7.56
N ALA A 588 -20.94 -22.62 6.31
CA ALA A 588 -21.60 -21.83 5.28
C ALA A 588 -23.02 -22.35 4.97
N ALA A 589 -23.19 -23.68 4.91
CA ALA A 589 -24.49 -24.31 4.71
C ALA A 589 -25.43 -24.16 5.92
N GLY A 590 -24.88 -24.20 7.14
CA GLY A 590 -25.65 -24.07 8.37
C GLY A 590 -26.11 -22.65 8.70
N TYR A 591 -25.36 -21.63 8.24
CA TYR A 591 -25.60 -20.22 8.57
C TYR A 591 -25.51 -19.31 7.33
N PRO A 592 -26.41 -19.50 6.33
CA PRO A 592 -26.36 -18.70 5.10
C PRO A 592 -26.60 -17.22 5.41
N GLY A 593 -25.66 -16.35 4.99
CA GLY A 593 -25.76 -14.90 5.14
C GLY A 593 -25.31 -14.33 6.50
N ASP A 594 -24.81 -15.15 7.43
CA ASP A 594 -24.22 -14.65 8.68
C ASP A 594 -22.75 -14.23 8.45
N ASP A 595 -22.48 -12.92 8.50
CA ASP A 595 -21.15 -12.36 8.25
C ASP A 595 -20.08 -12.85 9.25
N GLY A 596 -20.45 -13.11 10.50
CA GLY A 596 -19.53 -13.60 11.52
C GLY A 596 -19.12 -15.04 11.25
N VAL A 597 -20.05 -15.89 10.79
CA VAL A 597 -19.76 -17.26 10.38
C VAL A 597 -18.96 -17.30 9.07
N ARG A 598 -19.29 -16.45 8.10
CA ARG A 598 -18.49 -16.28 6.87
C ARG A 598 -17.05 -15.90 7.19
N LEU A 599 -16.86 -14.89 8.03
CA LEU A 599 -15.54 -14.44 8.48
C LEU A 599 -14.78 -15.54 9.23
N LEU A 600 -15.44 -16.32 10.09
CA LEU A 600 -14.82 -17.47 10.76
C LEU A 600 -14.37 -18.53 9.74
N GLY A 601 -15.18 -18.80 8.72
CA GLY A 601 -14.82 -19.67 7.60
C GLY A 601 -13.56 -19.19 6.87
N ASP A 602 -13.44 -17.88 6.63
CA ASP A 602 -12.26 -17.27 6.00
C ASP A 602 -11.02 -17.36 6.91
N LEU A 603 -11.19 -17.21 8.22
CA LEU A 603 -10.11 -17.24 9.22
C LEU A 603 -9.53 -18.64 9.45
N LEU A 604 -10.25 -19.72 9.12
CA LEU A 604 -9.74 -21.11 9.21
C LEU A 604 -8.44 -21.33 8.41
N ASP A 605 -8.28 -20.60 7.30
CA ASP A 605 -7.10 -20.68 6.44
C ASP A 605 -6.11 -19.55 6.64
N TRP A 606 -6.36 -18.63 7.57
CA TRP A 606 -5.56 -17.42 7.74
C TRP A 606 -4.07 -17.74 7.96
N HIS A 607 -3.75 -18.56 8.96
CA HIS A 607 -2.35 -18.93 9.24
C HIS A 607 -1.69 -19.68 8.07
N ARG A 608 -2.47 -20.50 7.36
CA ARG A 608 -2.00 -21.20 6.15
C ARG A 608 -1.64 -20.22 5.03
N ARG A 609 -2.46 -19.20 4.79
CA ARG A 609 -2.20 -18.16 3.78
C ARG A 609 -0.96 -17.33 4.14
N GLU A 610 -0.78 -16.99 5.42
CA GLU A 610 0.44 -16.32 5.91
C GLU A 610 1.69 -17.20 5.69
N ALA A 611 1.65 -18.44 6.18
CA ALA A 611 2.78 -19.36 6.06
C ALA A 611 3.13 -19.64 4.59
N ARG A 612 2.13 -19.76 3.70
CA ARG A 612 2.36 -19.93 2.27
C ARG A 612 3.05 -18.73 1.64
N ALA A 613 2.62 -17.52 1.96
CA ALA A 613 3.29 -16.32 1.48
C ALA A 613 4.74 -16.28 1.96
N GLU A 614 5.00 -16.59 3.24
CA GLU A 614 6.37 -16.70 3.79
C GLU A 614 7.20 -17.78 3.08
N TRP A 615 6.60 -18.93 2.75
CA TRP A 615 7.26 -19.98 1.97
C TRP A 615 7.60 -19.51 0.55
N TRP A 616 6.67 -18.88 -0.17
CA TRP A 616 6.93 -18.34 -1.51
C TRP A 616 8.06 -17.32 -1.49
N ASP A 617 8.06 -16.45 -0.48
CA ASP A 617 9.10 -15.47 -0.21
C ASP A 617 10.46 -16.12 0.10
N PHE A 618 10.46 -17.20 0.88
CA PHE A 618 11.66 -17.99 1.18
C PHE A 618 12.25 -18.59 -0.09
N PHE A 619 11.46 -19.35 -0.87
CA PHE A 619 11.92 -19.99 -2.10
C PHE A 619 12.30 -18.98 -3.18
N HIS A 620 11.58 -17.87 -3.32
CA HIS A 620 11.96 -16.81 -4.26
C HIS A 620 13.34 -16.23 -3.92
N ARG A 621 13.66 -16.02 -2.65
CA ARG A 621 14.99 -15.51 -2.25
C ARG A 621 16.12 -16.49 -2.56
N LEU A 622 15.85 -17.79 -2.57
CA LEU A 622 16.83 -18.79 -3.01
C LEU A 622 17.20 -18.60 -4.49
N THR A 623 16.27 -18.11 -5.32
CA THR A 623 16.52 -17.85 -6.76
C THR A 623 17.22 -16.52 -7.02
N LEU A 624 17.35 -15.63 -6.03
CA LEU A 624 17.94 -14.31 -6.20
C LEU A 624 19.47 -14.36 -6.28
N THR A 625 20.02 -13.49 -7.13
CA THR A 625 21.47 -13.27 -7.24
C THR A 625 22.04 -12.59 -5.98
N ASP A 626 23.35 -12.71 -5.72
CA ASP A 626 23.97 -12.02 -4.57
C ASP A 626 23.81 -10.49 -4.65
N GLU A 627 23.76 -9.91 -5.86
CA GLU A 627 23.51 -8.48 -6.07
C GLU A 627 22.04 -8.11 -5.82
N GLU A 628 21.10 -9.00 -6.15
CA GLU A 628 19.69 -8.82 -5.82
C GLU A 628 19.43 -9.02 -4.33
N LEU A 629 20.06 -9.99 -3.68
CA LEU A 629 20.00 -10.22 -2.24
C LEU A 629 20.60 -9.04 -1.45
N LEU A 630 21.66 -8.41 -1.95
CA LEU A 630 22.19 -7.16 -1.40
C LEU A 630 21.16 -6.02 -1.41
N ARG A 631 20.17 -6.08 -2.31
CA ARG A 631 19.06 -5.12 -2.42
C ARG A 631 17.79 -5.58 -1.72
N ASP A 632 17.68 -6.87 -1.38
CA ASP A 632 16.56 -7.40 -0.63
C ASP A 632 16.76 -7.11 0.86
N ALA A 633 15.94 -6.19 1.37
CA ALA A 633 15.97 -5.82 2.78
C ALA A 633 15.65 -6.99 3.74
N ALA A 634 15.21 -8.16 3.28
CA ALA A 634 15.04 -9.33 4.14
C ALA A 634 16.29 -10.22 4.19
N ALA A 635 17.32 -9.95 3.38
CA ALA A 635 18.55 -10.73 3.31
C ALA A 635 19.77 -9.94 3.83
N VAL A 636 20.92 -10.59 3.87
CA VAL A 636 22.25 -9.96 3.99
C VAL A 636 23.16 -10.60 2.95
N GLY A 637 23.63 -9.82 1.98
CA GLY A 637 24.61 -10.26 0.97
C GLY A 637 26.06 -9.95 1.37
N GLN A 638 27.00 -10.64 0.73
CA GLN A 638 28.46 -10.45 0.88
C GLN A 638 28.97 -10.64 2.32
N LEU A 639 28.52 -11.72 2.97
CA LEU A 639 28.97 -12.12 4.29
C LEU A 639 30.45 -12.58 4.25
N GLY A 640 31.28 -11.92 5.03
CA GLY A 640 32.69 -12.25 5.24
C GLY A 640 32.90 -13.40 6.23
N PRO A 641 34.15 -13.85 6.40
CA PRO A 641 34.49 -14.98 7.27
C PRO A 641 34.17 -14.69 8.74
N GLY A 642 33.79 -15.76 9.46
CA GLY A 642 33.41 -15.66 10.88
C GLY A 642 34.60 -15.75 11.83
N VAL A 643 34.61 -14.91 12.87
CA VAL A 643 35.56 -14.97 14.00
C VAL A 643 34.85 -15.33 15.30
N VAL A 644 35.46 -16.16 16.15
CA VAL A 644 34.88 -16.54 17.44
C VAL A 644 34.82 -15.32 18.36
N VAL A 645 33.63 -15.03 18.90
CA VAL A 645 33.42 -13.99 19.92
C VAL A 645 33.42 -14.58 21.31
N ARG A 646 32.67 -15.68 21.52
CA ARG A 646 32.53 -16.36 22.81
C ARG A 646 31.96 -17.77 22.64
N GLU A 647 32.18 -18.61 23.65
CA GLU A 647 31.60 -19.95 23.77
C GLU A 647 30.51 -19.97 24.85
N GLU A 648 29.41 -20.68 24.60
CA GLU A 648 28.24 -20.80 25.47
C GLU A 648 27.82 -22.27 25.55
N GLY A 649 28.39 -23.01 26.50
CA GLY A 649 28.12 -24.44 26.68
C GLY A 649 28.52 -25.25 25.44
N ARG A 650 27.55 -25.86 24.75
CA ARG A 650 27.76 -26.62 23.49
C ARG A 650 27.63 -25.77 22.22
N SER A 651 27.57 -24.44 22.36
CA SER A 651 27.43 -23.50 21.24
C SER A 651 28.59 -22.52 21.20
N THR A 652 28.93 -22.04 20.01
CA THR A 652 29.90 -20.98 19.76
C THR A 652 29.21 -19.83 19.05
N VAL A 653 29.56 -18.60 19.41
CA VAL A 653 29.06 -17.38 18.77
C VAL A 653 30.13 -16.82 17.83
N TRP A 654 29.80 -16.76 16.55
CA TRP A 654 30.68 -16.33 15.47
C TRP A 654 30.26 -14.96 14.94
N ARG A 655 31.18 -14.00 14.91
CA ARG A 655 30.94 -12.68 14.30
C ARG A 655 31.41 -12.66 12.85
N HIS A 656 30.54 -12.20 11.97
CA HIS A 656 30.79 -12.00 10.55
C HIS A 656 30.68 -10.51 10.21
N VAL A 657 31.35 -10.09 9.14
CA VAL A 657 31.31 -8.71 8.62
C VAL A 657 30.66 -8.72 7.24
N PHE A 658 29.92 -7.69 6.85
CA PHE A 658 29.29 -7.52 5.55
C PHE A 658 29.24 -6.02 5.18
N PRO A 659 29.09 -5.66 3.89
CA PRO A 659 28.93 -4.25 3.50
C PRO A 659 27.66 -3.67 4.13
N PRO A 660 27.70 -2.45 4.72
CA PRO A 660 26.50 -1.81 5.25
C PRO A 660 25.37 -1.80 4.24
N GLN A 661 24.24 -2.42 4.62
CA GLN A 661 23.08 -2.63 3.75
C GLN A 661 21.80 -2.65 4.59
N GLU A 662 20.66 -2.35 3.97
CA GLU A 662 19.36 -2.45 4.65
C GLU A 662 19.03 -3.91 4.92
N THR A 663 18.73 -4.26 6.17
CA THR A 663 18.28 -5.60 6.54
C THR A 663 17.21 -5.56 7.63
N LYS A 664 16.26 -6.48 7.54
CA LYS A 664 15.14 -6.67 8.46
C LYS A 664 15.43 -7.73 9.50
N PHE A 665 16.60 -8.36 9.47
CA PHE A 665 16.99 -9.35 10.47
C PHE A 665 16.95 -8.77 11.88
N LYS A 666 16.42 -9.56 12.80
CA LYS A 666 16.31 -9.26 14.22
C LYS A 666 17.07 -10.30 15.02
N VAL A 667 17.59 -9.87 16.18
CA VAL A 667 18.11 -10.81 17.17
C VAL A 667 17.05 -11.87 17.45
N THR A 668 17.47 -13.14 17.50
CA THR A 668 16.71 -14.40 17.56
C THR A 668 16.26 -14.99 16.23
N ASP A 669 16.43 -14.29 15.10
CA ASP A 669 16.08 -14.86 13.79
C ASP A 669 16.94 -16.08 13.46
N ALA A 670 16.29 -17.13 12.96
CA ALA A 670 16.97 -18.25 12.33
C ALA A 670 17.40 -17.83 10.92
N VAL A 671 18.69 -18.02 10.61
CA VAL A 671 19.28 -17.63 9.33
C VAL A 671 19.69 -18.85 8.52
N HIS A 672 19.48 -18.77 7.20
CA HIS A 672 19.76 -19.82 6.24
C HIS A 672 20.68 -19.33 5.13
N ASP A 673 21.45 -20.26 4.56
CA ASP A 673 22.26 -20.02 3.38
C ASP A 673 21.39 -20.20 2.12
N PRO A 674 21.20 -19.18 1.27
CA PRO A 674 20.37 -19.30 0.08
C PRO A 674 20.97 -20.21 -1.02
N ARG A 675 22.23 -20.65 -0.88
CA ARG A 675 22.90 -21.53 -1.86
C ARG A 675 22.86 -22.99 -1.47
N SER A 676 22.94 -23.30 -0.18
CA SER A 676 22.87 -24.67 0.34
C SER A 676 21.54 -25.01 1.02
N GLU A 677 20.67 -24.02 1.21
CA GLU A 677 19.40 -24.06 1.96
C GLU A 677 19.54 -24.41 3.44
N ALA A 678 20.77 -24.70 3.89
CA ALA A 678 21.05 -25.18 5.22
C ALA A 678 20.88 -24.07 6.27
N SER A 679 20.39 -24.46 7.45
CA SER A 679 20.38 -23.59 8.62
C SER A 679 21.81 -23.27 9.05
N VAL A 680 22.10 -21.97 9.14
CA VAL A 680 23.40 -21.43 9.54
C VAL A 680 23.47 -21.25 11.05
N GLY A 681 22.36 -20.89 11.69
CA GLY A 681 22.25 -20.75 13.14
C GLY A 681 21.22 -19.69 13.54
N ALA A 682 21.28 -19.24 14.79
CA ALA A 682 20.43 -18.17 15.31
C ALA A 682 21.22 -16.87 15.45
N LEU A 683 20.66 -15.76 14.98
CA LEU A 683 21.24 -14.45 15.12
C LEU A 683 21.17 -14.00 16.59
N VAL A 684 22.30 -13.70 17.22
CA VAL A 684 22.35 -13.26 18.64
C VAL A 684 22.75 -11.80 18.80
N ALA A 685 23.37 -11.22 17.78
CA ALA A 685 23.60 -9.78 17.67
C ALA A 685 23.68 -9.41 16.20
N ILE A 686 23.29 -8.18 15.87
CA ILE A 686 23.46 -7.61 14.54
C ILE A 686 23.61 -6.11 14.67
N ASP A 687 24.55 -5.57 13.90
CA ASP A 687 24.69 -4.16 13.64
C ASP A 687 24.83 -4.00 12.12
N ALA A 688 23.69 -3.80 11.47
CA ALA A 688 23.64 -3.64 10.02
C ALA A 688 24.30 -2.35 9.54
N GLU A 689 24.47 -1.38 10.44
CA GLU A 689 25.04 -0.07 10.14
C GLU A 689 26.56 -0.13 10.11
N GLU A 690 27.16 -0.81 11.09
CA GLU A 690 28.61 -1.11 11.14
C GLU A 690 28.99 -2.34 10.30
N GLY A 691 28.00 -2.97 9.64
CA GLY A 691 28.22 -4.09 8.74
C GLY A 691 28.72 -5.34 9.45
N TRP A 692 28.17 -5.71 10.60
CA TRP A 692 28.51 -6.98 11.23
C TRP A 692 27.33 -7.66 11.92
N LEU A 693 27.42 -8.98 12.05
CA LEU A 693 26.44 -9.79 12.75
C LEU A 693 27.10 -10.91 13.53
N ALA A 694 26.42 -11.47 14.53
CA ALA A 694 26.88 -12.59 15.32
C ALA A 694 25.87 -13.74 15.29
N ILE A 695 26.33 -14.92 14.87
CA ILE A 695 25.51 -16.13 14.73
C ILE A 695 25.93 -17.13 15.80
N LYS A 696 24.96 -17.62 16.58
CA LYS A 696 25.13 -18.73 17.51
C LYS A 696 24.83 -20.05 16.81
N ARG A 697 25.79 -20.98 16.88
CA ARG A 697 25.70 -22.33 16.28
C ARG A 697 26.36 -23.36 17.20
N GLN A 698 26.05 -24.64 17.04
CA GLN A 698 26.73 -25.73 17.76
C GLN A 698 28.23 -25.73 17.48
N THR A 699 29.04 -25.95 18.52
CA THR A 699 30.51 -25.81 18.49
C THR A 699 31.20 -26.73 17.48
N ASP A 700 30.65 -27.91 17.22
CA ASP A 700 31.18 -28.90 16.29
C ASP A 700 31.00 -28.54 14.80
N ARG A 701 30.19 -27.52 14.48
CA ARG A 701 29.88 -27.15 13.09
C ARG A 701 30.76 -26.05 12.48
N GLY A 702 31.65 -25.42 13.25
CA GLY A 702 32.55 -24.34 12.76
C GLY A 702 31.83 -23.06 12.29
N PRO A 703 32.57 -22.08 11.70
CA PRO A 703 31.99 -20.83 11.19
C PRO A 703 31.04 -21.06 10.01
N ALA A 704 30.12 -20.11 9.77
CA ALA A 704 29.30 -20.14 8.56
C ALA A 704 30.16 -19.97 7.29
N VAL A 705 29.89 -20.77 6.26
CA VAL A 705 30.56 -20.71 4.94
C VAL A 705 29.70 -19.96 3.91
N ALA A 706 28.56 -19.41 4.32
CA ALA A 706 27.62 -18.75 3.43
C ALA A 706 28.13 -17.36 2.99
N SER A 707 27.98 -17.02 1.70
CA SER A 707 28.27 -15.68 1.17
C SER A 707 27.10 -14.71 1.33
N SER A 708 25.90 -15.23 1.61
CA SER A 708 24.67 -14.46 1.82
C SER A 708 23.80 -15.18 2.87
N LEU A 709 22.90 -14.46 3.54
CA LEU A 709 21.94 -14.99 4.51
C LEU A 709 20.52 -14.59 4.12
N VAL A 710 19.59 -15.52 4.22
CA VAL A 710 18.15 -15.29 4.07
C VAL A 710 17.41 -15.76 5.34
N PRO A 711 16.20 -15.25 5.61
CA PRO A 711 15.39 -15.72 6.73
C PRO A 711 15.09 -17.21 6.59
N GLY A 712 14.94 -17.90 7.71
CA GLY A 712 14.47 -19.28 7.71
C GLY A 712 13.00 -19.44 7.28
N PRO A 713 12.55 -20.70 7.17
CA PRO A 713 11.15 -20.99 6.86
C PRO A 713 10.18 -20.49 7.94
N PRO A 714 8.88 -20.34 7.62
CA PRO A 714 7.84 -19.91 8.56
C PRO A 714 7.81 -20.75 9.85
N PHE A 715 7.41 -20.11 10.97
CA PHE A 715 7.22 -20.81 12.24
C PHE A 715 6.05 -21.81 12.17
N PRO A 716 6.13 -22.96 12.86
CA PRO A 716 5.02 -23.89 12.97
C PRO A 716 3.77 -23.24 13.60
N ASP A 717 2.65 -23.29 12.88
CA ASP A 717 1.39 -22.62 13.21
C ASP A 717 0.28 -23.59 13.66
N GLY A 718 0.57 -24.91 13.71
CA GLY A 718 -0.43 -25.96 13.92
C GLY A 718 -1.26 -25.81 15.19
N VAL A 719 -0.68 -25.29 16.28
CA VAL A 719 -1.41 -25.01 17.54
C VAL A 719 -2.43 -23.89 17.35
N LEU A 720 -2.08 -22.83 16.62
CA LEU A 720 -2.98 -21.70 16.34
C LEU A 720 -4.12 -22.14 15.42
N ARG A 721 -3.80 -22.84 14.32
CA ARG A 721 -4.79 -23.42 13.40
C ARG A 721 -5.77 -24.34 14.13
N GLY A 722 -5.24 -25.24 14.96
CA GLY A 722 -6.05 -26.14 15.78
C GLY A 722 -6.97 -25.40 16.75
N ALA A 723 -6.59 -24.22 17.24
CA ALA A 723 -7.43 -23.42 18.11
C ALA A 723 -8.58 -22.71 17.38
N VAL A 724 -8.31 -22.11 16.22
CA VAL A 724 -9.37 -21.52 15.38
C VAL A 724 -10.37 -22.61 14.94
N MET A 725 -9.88 -23.81 14.59
CA MET A 725 -10.74 -24.96 14.30
C MET A 725 -11.66 -25.33 15.46
N ARG A 726 -11.21 -25.24 16.73
CA ARG A 726 -12.08 -25.49 17.90
C ARG A 726 -13.19 -24.45 18.02
N VAL A 727 -12.91 -23.18 17.73
CA VAL A 727 -13.94 -22.13 17.72
C VAL A 727 -14.98 -22.41 16.63
N ALA A 728 -14.52 -22.75 15.42
CA ALA A 728 -15.40 -23.12 14.31
C ALA A 728 -16.24 -24.37 14.60
N ASP A 729 -15.65 -25.38 15.25
CA ASP A 729 -16.39 -26.58 15.64
C ASP A 729 -17.46 -26.30 16.71
N ASP A 730 -17.16 -25.43 17.67
CA ASP A 730 -18.14 -25.01 18.68
C ASP A 730 -19.30 -24.21 18.05
N VAL A 731 -19.01 -23.31 17.09
CA VAL A 731 -20.06 -22.63 16.30
C VAL A 731 -20.89 -23.64 15.50
N ARG A 732 -20.26 -24.65 14.91
CA ARG A 732 -20.97 -25.72 14.18
C ARG A 732 -21.93 -26.49 15.10
N VAL A 733 -21.52 -26.77 16.35
CA VAL A 733 -22.29 -27.59 17.30
C VAL A 733 -23.35 -26.79 18.06
N ARG A 734 -23.01 -25.60 18.56
CA ARG A 734 -23.88 -24.79 19.44
C ARG A 734 -24.56 -23.64 18.72
N GLY A 735 -23.92 -23.10 17.69
CA GLY A 735 -24.35 -21.94 16.93
C GLY A 735 -23.72 -20.62 17.34
N MET A 736 -23.67 -19.71 16.37
CA MET A 736 -23.00 -18.41 16.46
C MET A 736 -23.51 -17.55 17.61
N HIS A 737 -24.80 -17.68 17.94
CA HIS A 737 -25.48 -16.81 18.90
C HIS A 737 -25.75 -17.49 20.25
N ALA A 738 -25.25 -18.72 20.46
CA ALA A 738 -25.53 -19.49 21.66
C ALA A 738 -24.70 -19.05 22.88
N PRO A 739 -25.27 -19.12 24.10
CA PRO A 739 -24.51 -18.94 25.34
C PRO A 739 -23.56 -20.12 25.60
N GLY A 740 -22.61 -19.94 26.51
CA GLY A 740 -21.68 -20.99 26.95
C GLY A 740 -20.22 -20.70 26.58
N PRO A 741 -19.35 -21.73 26.56
CA PRO A 741 -17.92 -21.55 26.35
C PRO A 741 -17.64 -20.89 24.99
N LEU A 742 -16.48 -20.23 24.86
CA LEU A 742 -16.05 -19.51 23.66
C LEU A 742 -16.97 -18.36 23.22
N ARG A 743 -17.88 -17.90 24.09
CA ARG A 743 -18.76 -16.76 23.80
C ARG A 743 -17.99 -15.53 23.36
N ALA A 744 -16.88 -15.20 24.02
CA ALA A 744 -16.07 -14.05 23.66
C ALA A 744 -15.55 -14.10 22.21
N ALA A 745 -15.22 -15.29 21.70
CA ALA A 745 -14.80 -15.48 20.31
C ALA A 745 -15.94 -15.14 19.33
N ARG A 746 -17.16 -15.61 19.64
CA ARG A 746 -18.36 -15.37 18.83
C ARG A 746 -18.80 -13.90 18.90
N ASP A 747 -18.79 -13.30 20.08
CA ASP A 747 -19.13 -11.89 20.28
C ASP A 747 -18.12 -10.96 19.57
N LEU A 748 -16.83 -11.33 19.53
CA LEU A 748 -15.80 -10.63 18.74
C LEU A 748 -16.11 -10.68 17.23
N LEU A 749 -16.37 -11.87 16.70
CA LEU A 749 -16.69 -12.06 15.28
C LEU A 749 -17.94 -11.26 14.88
N ALA A 750 -18.98 -11.29 15.71
CA ALA A 750 -20.24 -10.59 15.48
C ALA A 750 -20.23 -9.09 15.85
N ARG A 751 -19.08 -8.54 16.29
CA ARG A 751 -18.94 -7.14 16.76
C ARG A 751 -20.01 -6.74 17.77
N ARG A 752 -20.25 -7.60 18.76
CA ARG A 752 -21.28 -7.34 19.78
C ARG A 752 -20.75 -6.43 20.88
N PRO A 753 -21.61 -5.57 21.46
CA PRO A 753 -21.28 -4.79 22.65
C PRO A 753 -20.82 -5.68 23.82
N PRO A 754 -19.99 -5.17 24.74
CA PRO A 754 -19.52 -5.91 25.91
C PRO A 754 -20.68 -6.44 26.76
N ALA A 755 -20.76 -7.76 26.90
CA ALA A 755 -21.88 -8.42 27.55
C ALA A 755 -21.86 -8.34 29.08
N GLY A 756 -23.04 -8.15 29.66
CA GLY A 756 -23.22 -8.03 31.12
C GLY A 756 -23.01 -6.61 31.65
N VAL A 757 -22.78 -5.63 30.76
CA VAL A 757 -22.56 -4.24 31.14
C VAL A 757 -23.66 -3.35 30.56
N VAL A 758 -24.20 -2.44 31.38
CA VAL A 758 -25.26 -1.51 30.98
C VAL A 758 -24.67 -0.10 30.85
N GLY A 759 -25.06 0.64 29.81
CA GLY A 759 -24.72 2.05 29.67
C GLY A 759 -25.22 2.89 30.85
N VAL A 760 -24.40 3.82 31.32
CA VAL A 760 -24.73 4.66 32.49
C VAL A 760 -25.58 5.85 32.01
N GLY A 761 -26.80 6.01 32.54
CA GLY A 761 -27.62 7.21 32.32
C GLY A 761 -28.83 7.05 31.39
N GLY A 762 -29.24 5.83 31.03
CA GLY A 762 -30.47 5.61 30.25
C GLY A 762 -30.37 5.98 28.76
N VAL A 763 -29.22 6.46 28.30
CA VAL A 763 -28.90 6.60 26.88
C VAL A 763 -28.41 5.25 26.38
N ALA A 764 -29.23 4.58 25.58
CA ALA A 764 -28.87 3.30 24.98
C ALA A 764 -27.68 3.52 24.02
N GLY A 765 -26.54 2.86 24.30
CA GLY A 765 -25.41 2.81 23.37
C GLY A 765 -24.10 3.44 23.85
N GLU A 766 -24.02 4.14 24.98
CA GLU A 766 -22.74 4.69 25.47
C GLU A 766 -22.21 3.93 26.70
N LEU A 767 -20.97 3.42 26.61
CA LEU A 767 -20.31 2.66 27.68
C LEU A 767 -19.66 3.54 28.76
N VAL A 768 -19.23 4.76 28.38
CA VAL A 768 -18.65 5.76 29.28
C VAL A 768 -19.75 6.70 29.74
N GLY A 769 -19.93 6.87 31.05
CA GLY A 769 -20.96 7.75 31.58
C GLY A 769 -20.63 9.24 31.35
N PRO A 770 -21.64 10.13 31.31
CA PRO A 770 -21.40 11.57 31.24
C PRO A 770 -20.50 12.07 32.37
N GLY A 771 -19.35 12.65 32.02
CA GLY A 771 -18.35 13.16 32.98
C GLY A 771 -17.51 12.07 33.68
N GLU A 772 -17.72 10.79 33.38
CA GLU A 772 -16.86 9.70 33.84
C GLU A 772 -15.52 9.72 33.07
N ALA A 773 -14.41 9.56 33.78
CA ALA A 773 -13.12 9.44 33.12
C ALA A 773 -13.04 8.08 32.39
N SER A 774 -12.63 8.09 31.11
CA SER A 774 -12.49 6.89 30.27
C SER A 774 -11.67 5.77 30.93
N THR A 775 -10.64 6.12 31.72
CA THR A 775 -9.83 5.14 32.48
C THR A 775 -10.58 4.48 33.63
N GLU A 776 -11.50 5.18 34.27
CA GLU A 776 -12.36 4.65 35.33
C GLU A 776 -13.44 3.73 34.74
N ALA A 777 -14.03 4.15 33.62
CA ALA A 777 -14.97 3.34 32.85
C ALA A 777 -14.37 1.98 32.49
N VAL A 778 -13.13 1.93 31.98
CA VAL A 778 -12.43 0.67 31.67
C VAL A 778 -12.40 -0.29 32.86
N THR A 779 -12.08 0.21 34.06
CA THR A 779 -11.99 -0.62 35.27
C THR A 779 -13.37 -1.12 35.71
N ARG A 780 -14.39 -0.24 35.67
CA ARG A 780 -15.79 -0.58 35.98
C ARG A 780 -16.36 -1.63 35.01
N LEU A 781 -16.17 -1.41 33.72
CA LEU A 781 -16.69 -2.28 32.65
C LEU A 781 -16.04 -3.67 32.72
N ALA A 782 -14.72 -3.74 32.97
CA ALA A 782 -14.01 -5.02 33.07
C ALA A 782 -14.48 -5.88 34.26
N ALA A 783 -14.68 -5.26 35.43
CA ALA A 783 -15.25 -5.94 36.61
C ALA A 783 -16.71 -6.39 36.38
N GLY A 784 -17.46 -5.66 35.56
CA GLY A 784 -18.84 -5.96 35.18
C GLY A 784 -19.00 -7.02 34.08
N LEU A 785 -17.92 -7.40 33.38
CA LEU A 785 -17.99 -8.29 32.23
C LEU A 785 -18.47 -9.70 32.65
N ARG A 786 -19.43 -10.28 31.90
CA ARG A 786 -20.00 -11.61 32.16
C ARG A 786 -19.98 -12.46 30.88
N GLY A 787 -18.77 -12.80 30.46
CA GLY A 787 -18.47 -13.51 29.22
C GLY A 787 -18.66 -12.61 28.01
N GLY A 788 -17.58 -12.29 27.29
CA GLY A 788 -17.62 -11.34 26.18
C GLY A 788 -16.28 -10.62 25.96
N VAL A 789 -16.32 -9.50 25.23
CA VAL A 789 -15.13 -8.71 24.88
C VAL A 789 -15.30 -7.27 25.33
N LEU A 790 -14.33 -6.75 26.08
CA LEU A 790 -14.17 -5.32 26.32
C LEU A 790 -13.02 -4.78 25.46
N THR A 791 -13.33 -3.75 24.69
CA THR A 791 -12.38 -3.13 23.76
C THR A 791 -11.93 -1.78 24.28
N VAL A 792 -10.62 -1.55 24.32
CA VAL A 792 -10.02 -0.28 24.74
C VAL A 792 -9.04 0.21 23.68
N GLN A 793 -9.44 1.25 22.96
CA GLN A 793 -8.52 1.96 22.07
C GLN A 793 -7.81 3.04 22.88
N GLY A 794 -6.49 2.94 22.96
CA GLY A 794 -5.67 3.91 23.67
C GLY A 794 -4.66 4.60 22.76
N PRO A 795 -4.90 5.86 22.38
CA PRO A 795 -3.94 6.68 21.66
C PRO A 795 -2.60 6.87 22.41
N PRO A 796 -1.53 7.36 21.75
CA PRO A 796 -0.24 7.65 22.38
C PRO A 796 -0.36 8.51 23.64
N GLY A 797 0.29 8.07 24.73
CA GLY A 797 0.31 8.81 25.99
C GLY A 797 -1.01 8.83 26.77
N SER A 798 -2.02 8.07 26.35
CA SER A 798 -3.33 7.98 27.04
C SER A 798 -3.33 7.10 28.30
N GLY A 799 -2.18 6.50 28.63
CA GLY A 799 -2.02 5.69 29.84
C GLY A 799 -2.49 4.23 29.72
N LYS A 800 -2.57 3.65 28.51
CA LYS A 800 -2.92 2.25 28.25
C LYS A 800 -2.35 1.26 29.27
N THR A 801 -1.03 1.20 29.41
CA THR A 801 -0.34 0.25 30.30
C THR A 801 -0.73 0.45 31.77
N ARG A 802 -0.88 1.71 32.21
CA ARG A 802 -1.32 2.04 33.58
C ARG A 802 -2.78 1.64 33.81
N SER A 803 -3.65 1.89 32.84
CA SER A 803 -5.06 1.46 32.87
C SER A 803 -5.18 -0.06 32.88
N GLY A 804 -4.39 -0.76 32.05
CA GLY A 804 -4.29 -2.22 32.02
C GLY A 804 -3.83 -2.79 33.37
N ALA A 805 -2.78 -2.22 33.98
CA ALA A 805 -2.30 -2.65 35.29
C ALA A 805 -3.35 -2.47 36.40
N ARG A 806 -4.02 -1.31 36.44
CA ARG A 806 -5.11 -1.06 37.41
C ARG A 806 -6.29 -2.00 37.22
N LEU A 807 -6.67 -2.27 35.96
CA LEU A 807 -7.70 -3.23 35.62
C LEU A 807 -7.31 -4.63 36.11
N ILE A 808 -6.09 -5.10 35.82
CA ILE A 808 -5.61 -6.42 36.25
C ILE A 808 -5.70 -6.53 37.79
N LEU A 809 -5.16 -5.55 38.52
CA LEU A 809 -5.19 -5.57 39.99
C LEU A 809 -6.62 -5.53 40.54
N ARG A 810 -7.54 -4.84 39.86
CA ARG A 810 -8.96 -4.85 40.22
C ARG A 810 -9.58 -6.25 40.04
N LEU A 811 -9.33 -6.91 38.91
CA LEU A 811 -9.81 -8.27 38.65
C LEU A 811 -9.23 -9.27 39.68
N LEU A 812 -7.94 -9.16 40.01
CA LEU A 812 -7.32 -9.96 41.07
C LEU A 812 -7.94 -9.70 42.45
N ALA A 813 -8.40 -8.46 42.72
CA ALA A 813 -9.10 -8.14 43.96
C ALA A 813 -10.49 -8.79 44.04
N GLU A 814 -11.09 -9.08 42.89
CA GLU A 814 -12.36 -9.82 42.76
C GLU A 814 -12.16 -11.34 42.71
N GLY A 815 -10.92 -11.82 42.89
CA GLY A 815 -10.57 -13.23 42.95
C GLY A 815 -10.40 -13.90 41.59
N GLN A 816 -10.34 -13.12 40.49
CA GLN A 816 -10.10 -13.68 39.16
C GLN A 816 -8.62 -14.02 38.95
N ARG A 817 -8.37 -15.07 38.17
CA ARG A 817 -7.08 -15.38 37.57
C ARG A 817 -6.97 -14.71 36.22
N VAL A 818 -5.86 -14.04 35.96
CA VAL A 818 -5.71 -13.21 34.77
C VAL A 818 -4.60 -13.72 33.86
N GLY A 819 -4.91 -13.90 32.58
CA GLY A 819 -3.94 -14.11 31.53
C GLY A 819 -3.46 -12.79 30.94
N VAL A 820 -2.16 -12.69 30.61
CA VAL A 820 -1.58 -11.55 29.86
C VAL A 820 -0.96 -12.07 28.56
N CYS A 821 -1.49 -11.60 27.43
CA CYS A 821 -1.01 -11.91 26.10
C CYS A 821 -0.68 -10.64 25.33
N ALA A 822 0.24 -10.72 24.39
CA ALA A 822 0.48 -9.69 23.39
C ALA A 822 1.17 -10.32 22.17
N PHE A 823 1.35 -9.52 21.11
CA PHE A 823 2.09 -9.94 19.93
C PHE A 823 3.56 -10.30 20.24
N SER A 824 4.22 -9.59 21.17
CA SER A 824 5.64 -9.78 21.49
C SER A 824 5.90 -9.99 22.98
N HIS A 825 6.96 -10.73 23.31
CA HIS A 825 7.41 -10.91 24.70
C HIS A 825 7.74 -9.58 25.40
N LYS A 826 8.26 -8.59 24.67
CA LYS A 826 8.56 -7.26 25.22
C LYS A 826 7.31 -6.51 25.68
N ALA A 827 6.23 -6.54 24.89
CA ALA A 827 4.96 -5.91 25.26
C ALA A 827 4.36 -6.58 26.53
N ILE A 828 4.40 -7.91 26.58
CA ILE A 828 4.01 -8.68 27.79
C ILE A 828 4.84 -8.22 29.00
N GLY A 829 6.16 -8.13 28.84
CA GLY A 829 7.06 -7.72 29.92
C GLY A 829 6.75 -6.33 30.45
N ASN A 830 6.52 -5.35 29.57
CA ASN A 830 6.19 -3.97 29.96
C ASN A 830 4.90 -3.89 30.80
N LEU A 831 3.86 -4.63 30.42
CA LEU A 831 2.60 -4.66 31.18
C LEU A 831 2.78 -5.36 32.53
N LEU A 832 3.53 -6.48 32.57
CA LEU A 832 3.84 -7.16 33.83
C LEU A 832 4.64 -6.27 34.78
N ASP A 833 5.66 -5.58 34.28
CA ASP A 833 6.48 -4.68 35.09
C ASP A 833 5.64 -3.57 35.72
N GLU A 834 4.70 -2.99 34.96
CA GLU A 834 3.75 -2.00 35.48
C GLU A 834 2.75 -2.60 36.48
N VAL A 835 2.21 -3.81 36.24
CA VAL A 835 1.35 -4.53 37.19
C VAL A 835 2.08 -4.74 38.51
N MET A 836 3.31 -5.24 38.48
CA MET A 836 4.10 -5.49 39.68
C MET A 836 4.43 -4.18 40.42
N ARG A 837 4.76 -3.12 39.67
CA ARG A 837 5.02 -1.79 40.25
C ARG A 837 3.80 -1.22 40.99
N VAL A 838 2.62 -1.26 40.36
CA VAL A 838 1.38 -0.77 40.97
C VAL A 838 0.95 -1.65 42.13
N ALA A 839 1.12 -2.98 42.03
CA ALA A 839 0.82 -3.91 43.13
C ALA A 839 1.61 -3.57 44.40
N VAL A 840 2.91 -3.25 44.26
CA VAL A 840 3.76 -2.83 45.37
C VAL A 840 3.25 -1.54 46.01
N LEU A 841 2.86 -0.55 45.20
CA LEU A 841 2.29 0.71 45.69
C LEU A 841 0.98 0.50 46.46
N ASP A 842 0.17 -0.47 46.02
CA ASP A 842 -1.10 -0.83 46.66
C ASP A 842 -0.93 -1.85 47.82
N GLY A 843 0.30 -2.24 48.16
CA GLY A 843 0.60 -3.20 49.22
C GLY A 843 0.12 -4.63 48.94
N ARG A 844 -0.08 -4.99 47.67
CA ARG A 844 -0.59 -6.29 47.22
C ARG A 844 0.55 -7.20 46.74
N ARG A 845 0.50 -8.48 47.10
CA ARG A 845 1.36 -9.53 46.52
C ARG A 845 0.67 -10.18 45.32
N VAL A 846 1.42 -10.40 44.24
CA VAL A 846 0.94 -11.03 43.01
C VAL A 846 1.89 -12.17 42.64
N ARG A 847 1.36 -13.37 42.46
CA ARG A 847 2.09 -14.55 41.97
C ARG A 847 1.96 -14.60 40.45
N ALA A 848 3.03 -14.22 39.75
CA ALA A 848 3.05 -14.13 38.30
C ALA A 848 4.09 -15.08 37.69
N LEU A 849 3.73 -15.71 36.56
CA LEU A 849 4.63 -16.53 35.76
C LEU A 849 4.55 -16.14 34.28
N GLN A 850 5.71 -15.98 33.63
CA GLN A 850 5.87 -15.66 32.22
C GLN A 850 6.50 -16.83 31.45
N LYS A 851 5.86 -17.25 30.36
CA LYS A 851 6.47 -18.10 29.33
C LYS A 851 7.33 -17.23 28.42
N SER A 852 8.65 -17.32 28.55
CA SER A 852 9.65 -16.64 27.70
C SER A 852 11.02 -17.29 27.84
N SER A 853 11.93 -17.01 26.91
CA SER A 853 13.34 -17.31 27.14
C SER A 853 13.91 -16.38 28.23
N GLU A 854 15.09 -16.71 28.74
CA GLU A 854 15.74 -15.90 29.78
C GLU A 854 16.08 -14.48 29.28
N GLU A 855 16.39 -14.34 27.99
CA GLU A 855 16.71 -13.05 27.35
C GLU A 855 15.48 -12.18 27.09
N GLN A 856 14.26 -12.76 27.18
CA GLN A 856 13.00 -12.11 26.84
C GLN A 856 12.06 -11.93 28.04
N ARG A 857 12.55 -12.20 29.26
CA ARG A 857 11.79 -12.02 30.50
C ARG A 857 11.52 -10.55 30.82
N CYS A 858 10.47 -10.29 31.59
CA CYS A 858 10.23 -8.97 32.17
C CYS A 858 11.32 -8.55 33.17
N ALA A 859 11.43 -7.26 33.47
CA ALA A 859 12.46 -6.73 34.36
C ALA A 859 12.21 -7.06 35.83
N SER A 860 10.94 -7.28 36.22
CA SER A 860 10.58 -7.57 37.60
C SER A 860 11.14 -8.93 38.08
N PRO A 861 11.91 -8.95 39.18
CA PRO A 861 12.46 -10.19 39.74
C PRO A 861 11.39 -11.05 40.42
N SER A 862 10.22 -10.48 40.72
CA SER A 862 9.10 -11.17 41.38
C SER A 862 8.26 -12.01 40.42
N VAL A 863 8.55 -11.98 39.12
CA VAL A 863 7.91 -12.81 38.10
C VAL A 863 8.78 -14.03 37.80
N THR A 864 8.20 -15.22 37.90
CA THR A 864 8.87 -16.47 37.52
C THR A 864 8.89 -16.61 36.00
N CYS A 865 10.02 -17.04 35.42
CA CYS A 865 10.17 -17.21 33.97
C CYS A 865 10.46 -18.68 33.63
N THR A 866 9.84 -19.20 32.57
CA THR A 866 10.11 -20.55 32.05
C THR A 866 10.04 -20.59 30.52
N GLY A 867 10.90 -21.40 29.90
CA GLY A 867 10.83 -21.73 28.47
C GLY A 867 9.80 -22.82 28.15
N SER A 868 9.27 -23.52 29.16
CA SER A 868 8.37 -24.66 29.00
C SER A 868 6.91 -24.26 29.12
N ALA A 869 6.13 -24.48 28.05
CA ALA A 869 4.68 -24.28 28.12
C ALA A 869 4.01 -25.26 29.09
N THR A 870 4.53 -26.49 29.23
CA THR A 870 3.99 -27.51 30.13
C THR A 870 4.10 -27.07 31.60
N GLU A 871 5.23 -26.48 31.99
CA GLU A 871 5.40 -25.96 33.37
C GLU A 871 4.40 -24.85 33.71
N VAL A 872 3.99 -24.07 32.72
CA VAL A 872 2.96 -23.03 32.90
C VAL A 872 1.60 -23.68 33.17
N VAL A 873 1.24 -24.68 32.36
CA VAL A 873 -0.02 -25.43 32.49
C VAL A 873 -0.10 -26.10 33.87
N ASP A 874 0.97 -26.74 34.33
CA ASP A 874 0.99 -27.44 35.62
C ASP A 874 0.90 -26.50 36.84
N ALA A 875 1.18 -25.21 36.64
CA ALA A 875 1.23 -24.19 37.68
C ALA A 875 0.04 -23.23 37.69
N VAL A 876 -0.77 -23.16 36.63
CA VAL A 876 -1.79 -22.12 36.41
C VAL A 876 -2.76 -21.94 37.58
N ASP A 877 -3.20 -23.03 38.21
CA ASP A 877 -4.15 -22.99 39.34
C ASP A 877 -3.56 -22.37 40.63
N ARG A 878 -2.24 -22.21 40.71
CA ARG A 878 -1.53 -21.64 41.87
C ARG A 878 -1.09 -20.20 41.64
N LEU A 879 -1.40 -19.62 40.48
CA LEU A 879 -0.94 -18.31 40.05
C LEU A 879 -2.09 -17.30 40.02
N ASP A 880 -1.76 -16.03 40.27
CA ASP A 880 -2.70 -14.93 40.11
C ASP A 880 -2.66 -14.42 38.66
N VAL A 881 -1.46 -14.38 38.06
CA VAL A 881 -1.21 -13.94 36.69
C VAL A 881 -0.38 -14.96 35.91
N VAL A 882 -0.83 -15.31 34.71
CA VAL A 882 -0.06 -16.11 33.75
C VAL A 882 0.16 -15.30 32.48
N ALA A 883 1.38 -15.31 31.93
CA ALA A 883 1.72 -14.50 30.79
C ALA A 883 2.46 -15.28 29.69
N GLY A 884 2.13 -14.99 28.43
CA GLY A 884 2.77 -15.63 27.28
C GLY A 884 2.15 -15.19 25.96
N THR A 885 2.84 -15.50 24.85
CA THR A 885 2.35 -15.20 23.49
C THR A 885 1.17 -16.09 23.10
N ALA A 886 0.60 -15.86 21.91
CA ALA A 886 -0.50 -16.65 21.36
C ALA A 886 -0.27 -18.18 21.39
N TRP A 887 0.95 -18.63 21.11
CA TRP A 887 1.32 -20.06 21.17
C TRP A 887 1.11 -20.73 22.53
N LEU A 888 1.12 -19.99 23.64
CA LEU A 888 0.80 -20.55 24.96
C LEU A 888 -0.72 -20.72 25.08
N PHE A 889 -1.47 -19.62 24.93
CA PHE A 889 -2.90 -19.60 25.19
C PHE A 889 -3.75 -20.33 24.14
N ALA A 890 -3.22 -20.58 22.94
CA ALA A 890 -3.89 -21.37 21.91
C ALA A 890 -3.82 -22.89 22.15
N ARG A 891 -3.08 -23.35 23.16
CA ARG A 891 -2.97 -24.78 23.46
C ARG A 891 -4.28 -25.35 23.99
N PRO A 892 -4.61 -26.63 23.69
CA PRO A 892 -5.83 -27.26 24.19
C PRO A 892 -5.91 -27.32 25.72
N ASP A 893 -4.77 -27.46 26.41
CA ASP A 893 -4.67 -27.55 27.87
C ASP A 893 -4.78 -26.19 28.58
N MET A 894 -4.78 -25.09 27.83
CA MET A 894 -5.04 -23.74 28.35
C MET A 894 -6.52 -23.33 28.22
N LEU A 895 -7.39 -24.19 27.68
CA LEU A 895 -8.81 -23.90 27.48
C LEU A 895 -9.51 -23.63 28.84
N GLY A 896 -10.03 -22.42 29.03
CA GLY A 896 -10.66 -21.99 30.29
C GLY A 896 -9.70 -21.94 31.50
N ALA A 897 -8.39 -21.84 31.26
CA ALA A 897 -7.39 -21.86 32.34
C ALA A 897 -7.35 -20.57 33.17
N VAL A 898 -7.79 -19.44 32.61
CA VAL A 898 -7.88 -18.15 33.30
C VAL A 898 -9.28 -17.56 33.14
N ASP A 899 -9.70 -16.68 34.06
CA ASP A 899 -11.06 -16.10 34.03
C ASP A 899 -11.15 -14.97 33.00
N THR A 900 -10.09 -14.15 32.93
CA THR A 900 -9.97 -13.03 31.99
C THR A 900 -8.61 -13.05 31.28
N LEU A 901 -8.60 -12.92 29.96
CA LEU A 901 -7.39 -12.75 29.16
C LEU A 901 -7.27 -11.28 28.71
N VAL A 902 -6.26 -10.59 29.22
CA VAL A 902 -5.89 -9.23 28.80
C VAL A 902 -4.89 -9.33 27.65
N ILE A 903 -5.25 -8.78 26.51
CA ILE A 903 -4.43 -8.76 25.30
C ILE A 903 -3.95 -7.33 25.07
N ASP A 904 -2.66 -7.09 25.31
CA ASP A 904 -2.03 -5.80 25.02
C ASP A 904 -1.52 -5.74 23.58
N GLU A 905 -1.45 -4.52 23.03
CA GLU A 905 -1.16 -4.25 21.62
C GLU A 905 -2.03 -5.09 20.64
N ALA A 906 -3.31 -5.27 20.97
CA ALA A 906 -4.29 -6.00 20.15
C ALA A 906 -4.51 -5.38 18.75
N GLY A 907 -4.12 -4.12 18.54
CA GLY A 907 -4.07 -3.49 17.21
C GLY A 907 -2.95 -4.03 16.31
N GLN A 908 -1.97 -4.74 16.88
CA GLN A 908 -0.92 -5.44 16.13
C GLN A 908 -1.21 -6.94 15.98
N MET A 909 -2.22 -7.47 16.65
CA MET A 909 -2.54 -8.89 16.66
C MET A 909 -3.69 -9.18 15.70
N SER A 910 -3.46 -10.06 14.72
CA SER A 910 -4.49 -10.46 13.75
C SER A 910 -5.73 -11.01 14.46
N LEU A 911 -6.91 -10.80 13.86
CA LEU A 911 -8.16 -11.35 14.38
C LEU A 911 -8.07 -12.88 14.55
N ALA A 912 -7.43 -13.57 13.60
CA ALA A 912 -7.17 -15.02 13.68
C ALA A 912 -6.37 -15.42 14.93
N ASN A 913 -5.34 -14.65 15.30
CA ASN A 913 -4.55 -14.90 16.49
C ASN A 913 -5.34 -14.63 17.77
N VAL A 914 -6.17 -13.59 17.79
CA VAL A 914 -7.04 -13.30 18.95
C VAL A 914 -8.10 -14.39 19.13
N LEU A 915 -8.69 -14.91 18.04
CA LEU A 915 -9.56 -16.09 18.09
C LEU A 915 -8.84 -17.36 18.52
N ALA A 916 -7.58 -17.54 18.13
CA ALA A 916 -6.80 -18.70 18.55
C ALA A 916 -6.61 -18.72 20.08
N VAL A 917 -6.46 -17.56 20.72
CA VAL A 917 -6.28 -17.46 22.18
C VAL A 917 -7.58 -17.27 22.95
N SER A 918 -8.69 -16.96 22.28
CA SER A 918 -9.95 -16.63 22.94
C SER A 918 -10.54 -17.78 23.77
N GLY A 919 -10.09 -19.01 23.53
CA GLY A 919 -10.50 -20.16 24.33
C GLY A 919 -9.87 -20.24 25.70
N ALA A 920 -8.82 -19.47 25.99
CA ALA A 920 -8.15 -19.52 27.28
C ALA A 920 -8.96 -18.89 28.43
N ALA A 921 -9.96 -18.06 28.11
CA ALA A 921 -10.76 -17.31 29.08
C ALA A 921 -12.21 -17.12 28.64
N ASP A 922 -13.09 -16.86 29.60
CA ASP A 922 -14.48 -16.47 29.32
C ASP A 922 -14.58 -14.99 28.95
N ASN A 923 -13.70 -14.16 29.50
CA ASN A 923 -13.65 -12.71 29.28
C ASN A 923 -12.38 -12.32 28.52
N LEU A 924 -12.53 -11.45 27.51
CA LEU A 924 -11.40 -10.84 26.81
C LEU A 924 -11.38 -9.34 27.04
N VAL A 925 -10.19 -8.80 27.29
CA VAL A 925 -9.97 -7.35 27.32
C VAL A 925 -8.87 -7.01 26.31
N LEU A 926 -9.23 -6.24 25.29
CA LEU A 926 -8.34 -5.86 24.19
C LEU A 926 -7.84 -4.43 24.41
N PHE A 927 -6.53 -4.26 24.63
CA PHE A 927 -5.87 -2.96 24.66
C PHE A 927 -5.02 -2.79 23.40
N GLY A 928 -5.03 -1.61 22.80
CA GLY A 928 -4.13 -1.32 21.69
C GLY A 928 -4.54 -0.07 20.94
N ASP A 929 -3.94 0.11 19.76
CA ASP A 929 -4.24 1.24 18.90
C ASP A 929 -3.95 0.92 17.42
N PRO A 930 -5.00 0.67 16.61
CA PRO A 930 -4.87 0.47 15.16
C PRO A 930 -4.22 1.61 14.39
N GLN A 931 -4.25 2.84 14.94
CA GLN A 931 -3.71 4.03 14.29
C GLN A 931 -2.19 4.16 14.48
N GLN A 932 -1.57 3.26 15.26
CA GLN A 932 -0.12 3.11 15.37
C GLN A 932 0.39 2.01 14.41
N LEU A 933 1.68 1.69 14.48
CA LEU A 933 2.28 0.68 13.59
C LEU A 933 1.53 -0.65 13.65
N SER A 934 0.96 -1.06 12.51
CA SER A 934 0.37 -2.37 12.32
C SER A 934 1.43 -3.42 11.97
N GLN A 935 1.10 -4.68 12.20
CA GLN A 935 1.83 -5.82 11.66
C GLN A 935 1.26 -6.12 10.27
N PRO A 936 2.00 -5.87 9.16
CA PRO A 936 1.48 -6.16 7.84
C PRO A 936 1.28 -7.68 7.68
N ALA A 937 0.08 -8.08 7.27
CA ALA A 937 -0.17 -9.44 6.81
C ALA A 937 0.70 -9.73 5.58
N LYS A 938 1.29 -10.92 5.54
CA LYS A 938 2.15 -11.34 4.43
C LYS A 938 1.36 -12.06 3.33
N GLY A 939 0.31 -12.78 3.72
CA GLY A 939 -0.63 -13.44 2.84
C GLY A 939 -1.75 -12.51 2.37
N LEU A 940 -2.29 -12.81 1.19
CA LEU A 940 -3.54 -12.19 0.74
C LEU A 940 -4.71 -12.87 1.46
N HIS A 941 -5.59 -12.08 2.08
CA HIS A 941 -6.76 -12.58 2.79
C HIS A 941 -8.05 -12.00 2.20
N PRO A 942 -9.19 -12.72 2.29
CA PRO A 942 -10.50 -12.19 1.95
C PRO A 942 -10.84 -10.93 2.78
N PRO A 943 -11.71 -10.04 2.27
CA PRO A 943 -12.13 -8.84 3.00
C PRO A 943 -12.67 -9.15 4.40
N GLY A 944 -12.08 -8.49 5.40
CA GLY A 944 -12.37 -8.65 6.83
C GLY A 944 -11.34 -9.54 7.55
N ALA A 945 -10.82 -10.58 6.89
CA ALA A 945 -9.89 -11.54 7.51
C ALA A 945 -8.46 -10.99 7.67
N GLN A 946 -8.09 -9.95 6.92
CA GLN A 946 -6.80 -9.28 7.03
C GLN A 946 -6.66 -8.38 8.28
N ALA A 947 -7.78 -8.05 8.94
CA ALA A 947 -7.79 -7.08 10.03
C ALA A 947 -7.16 -7.62 11.33
N SER A 948 -6.54 -6.73 12.10
CA SER A 948 -6.33 -6.95 13.53
C SER A 948 -7.66 -7.00 14.27
N ALA A 949 -7.67 -7.54 15.49
CA ALA A 949 -8.89 -7.62 16.28
C ALA A 949 -9.51 -6.24 16.57
N LEU A 950 -8.67 -5.22 16.80
CA LEU A 950 -9.15 -3.86 17.00
C LEU A 950 -9.63 -3.22 15.69
N GLU A 951 -8.93 -3.39 14.57
CA GLU A 951 -9.41 -2.87 13.26
C GLU A 951 -10.77 -3.45 12.88
N HIS A 952 -11.00 -4.75 13.14
CA HIS A 952 -12.30 -5.38 12.95
C HIS A 952 -13.38 -4.66 13.76
N LEU A 953 -13.11 -4.31 15.01
CA LEU A 953 -14.07 -3.63 15.90
C LEU A 953 -14.28 -2.15 15.56
N LEU A 954 -13.27 -1.48 14.98
CA LEU A 954 -13.39 -0.09 14.50
C LEU A 954 -14.29 0.03 13.26
N GLY A 955 -14.45 -1.06 12.48
CA GLY A 955 -15.38 -1.10 11.35
C GLY A 955 -15.08 -0.08 10.24
N GLY A 956 -13.84 0.37 10.13
CA GLY A 956 -13.41 1.39 9.15
C GLY A 956 -13.31 2.82 9.72
N GLY A 957 -13.80 3.08 10.94
CA GLY A 957 -13.59 4.36 11.61
C GLY A 957 -12.16 4.54 12.14
N SER A 958 -11.74 5.77 12.42
CA SER A 958 -10.43 6.02 13.06
C SER A 958 -10.46 5.74 14.57
N THR A 959 -11.66 5.86 15.16
CA THR A 959 -11.91 5.70 16.59
C THR A 959 -13.00 4.67 16.87
N ILE A 960 -12.90 3.98 18.01
CA ILE A 960 -13.88 2.95 18.41
C ILE A 960 -15.26 3.58 18.65
N ASP A 961 -16.29 2.87 18.19
CA ASP A 961 -17.69 3.22 18.44
C ASP A 961 -17.98 3.18 19.96
N PRO A 962 -18.62 4.21 20.54
CA PRO A 962 -18.91 4.28 21.98
C PRO A 962 -19.76 3.12 22.54
N SER A 963 -20.46 2.37 21.68
CA SER A 963 -21.24 1.19 22.04
C SER A 963 -20.44 -0.11 22.06
N LEU A 964 -19.30 -0.15 21.35
CA LEU A 964 -18.46 -1.34 21.19
C LEU A 964 -17.22 -1.33 22.09
N GLY A 965 -16.79 -0.16 22.54
CA GLY A 965 -15.62 -0.05 23.42
C GLY A 965 -15.38 1.33 23.98
N VAL A 966 -14.24 1.48 24.66
CA VAL A 966 -13.81 2.73 25.29
C VAL A 966 -12.66 3.33 24.48
N PHE A 967 -12.81 4.60 24.12
CA PHE A 967 -11.73 5.43 23.59
C PHE A 967 -11.07 6.21 24.73
N LEU A 968 -9.76 6.06 24.93
CA LEU A 968 -9.03 6.88 25.91
C LEU A 968 -8.74 8.27 25.33
N ASP A 969 -9.66 9.19 25.56
CA ASP A 969 -9.78 10.52 24.95
C ASP A 969 -8.77 11.57 25.45
N ARG A 970 -7.95 11.25 26.45
CA ARG A 970 -6.97 12.20 27.03
C ARG A 970 -5.55 11.67 27.02
N THR A 971 -4.61 12.44 26.51
CA THR A 971 -3.16 12.17 26.56
C THR A 971 -2.46 12.97 27.65
N TRP A 972 -1.47 12.36 28.30
CA TRP A 972 -0.62 12.97 29.34
C TRP A 972 0.79 13.27 28.86
N ARG A 973 1.05 13.11 27.55
CA ARG A 973 2.37 13.20 26.95
C ARG A 973 2.58 14.50 26.19
N MET A 974 1.67 14.79 25.27
CA MET A 974 1.87 15.75 24.17
C MET A 974 1.34 17.14 24.51
N HIS A 975 2.11 18.18 24.17
CA HIS A 975 1.64 19.56 24.15
C HIS A 975 0.39 19.71 23.25
N PRO A 976 -0.57 20.60 23.57
CA PRO A 976 -1.81 20.78 22.81
C PRO A 976 -1.66 20.92 21.29
N GLU A 977 -0.64 21.65 20.82
CA GLU A 977 -0.39 21.83 19.37
C GLU A 977 0.02 20.53 18.66
N ILE A 978 0.83 19.69 19.32
CA ILE A 978 1.22 18.37 18.80
C ILE A 978 0.01 17.44 18.84
N CYS A 979 -0.72 17.46 19.96
CA CYS A 979 -1.93 16.67 20.14
C CYS A 979 -2.99 17.04 19.10
N GLY A 980 -3.14 18.32 18.76
CA GLY A 980 -4.10 18.81 17.77
C GLY A 980 -3.91 18.14 16.41
N PHE A 981 -2.67 18.15 15.89
CA PHE A 981 -2.34 17.46 14.64
C PHE A 981 -2.61 15.96 14.73
N VAL A 982 -2.09 15.28 15.76
CA VAL A 982 -2.29 13.82 15.93
C VAL A 982 -3.78 13.47 16.05
N SER A 983 -4.55 14.29 16.76
CA SER A 983 -5.98 14.13 16.97
C SER A 983 -6.75 14.27 15.66
N GLU A 984 -6.50 15.35 14.91
CA GLU A 984 -7.09 15.60 13.60
C GLU A 984 -6.75 14.48 12.61
N THR A 985 -5.45 14.16 12.48
CA THR A 985 -4.96 13.23 11.45
C THR A 985 -5.03 11.77 11.86
N SER A 986 -5.46 11.37 13.05
CA SER A 986 -5.49 9.93 13.41
C SER A 986 -6.67 9.53 14.28
N TYR A 987 -7.36 10.47 14.93
CA TYR A 987 -8.37 10.15 15.94
C TYR A 987 -9.64 10.99 15.84
N ASP A 988 -10.00 11.42 14.62
CA ASP A 988 -11.23 12.16 14.34
C ASP A 988 -11.42 13.44 15.18
N GLY A 989 -10.33 14.04 15.68
CA GLY A 989 -10.39 15.20 16.58
C GLY A 989 -10.79 14.87 18.03
N ARG A 990 -10.95 13.59 18.39
CA ARG A 990 -11.43 13.15 19.73
C ARG A 990 -10.36 13.11 20.81
N LEU A 991 -9.07 13.14 20.45
CA LEU A 991 -7.97 13.11 21.41
C LEU A 991 -7.63 14.53 21.91
N THR A 992 -7.55 14.70 23.23
CA THR A 992 -7.21 15.97 23.88
C THR A 992 -5.99 15.85 24.78
N ALA A 993 -5.20 16.92 24.88
CA ALA A 993 -4.09 16.99 25.83
C ALA A 993 -4.61 17.32 27.22
N HIS A 994 -4.04 16.69 28.26
CA HIS A 994 -4.29 17.10 29.64
C HIS A 994 -3.74 18.51 29.90
N ASP A 995 -4.43 19.34 30.69
CA ASP A 995 -4.08 20.75 30.92
C ASP A 995 -2.63 20.99 31.38
N SER A 996 -2.06 20.03 32.12
CA SER A 996 -0.65 20.09 32.53
C SER A 996 0.33 20.13 31.36
N CYS A 997 -0.03 19.54 30.21
CA CYS A 997 0.79 19.49 29.02
C CYS A 997 0.94 20.86 28.34
N ALA A 998 0.02 21.81 28.57
CA ALA A 998 0.16 23.18 28.05
C ALA A 998 1.34 23.95 28.66
N LYS A 999 1.92 23.46 29.77
CA LYS A 999 3.12 24.03 30.40
C LYS A 999 4.42 23.59 29.73
N GLN A 1000 4.35 22.57 28.88
CA GLN A 1000 5.51 21.97 28.24
C GLN A 1000 6.13 22.92 27.23
N ARG A 1001 7.41 23.25 27.39
CA ARG A 1001 8.09 24.19 26.51
C ARG A 1001 9.60 23.97 26.49
N VAL A 1002 10.20 24.19 25.34
CA VAL A 1002 11.65 24.26 25.13
C VAL A 1002 12.06 25.73 25.04
N ASP A 1003 13.09 26.12 25.78
CA ASP A 1003 13.72 27.44 25.66
C ASP A 1003 15.17 27.23 25.22
N ALA A 1004 15.40 27.35 23.91
CA ALA A 1004 16.71 27.17 23.28
C ALA A 1004 16.98 28.30 22.28
N PRO A 1005 18.25 28.60 21.95
CA PRO A 1005 18.56 29.39 20.76
C PRO A 1005 18.05 28.68 19.49
N GLY A 1006 17.75 29.44 18.44
CA GLY A 1006 17.43 28.89 17.12
C GLY A 1006 15.98 28.45 16.92
N LEU A 1007 15.78 27.55 15.94
CA LEU A 1007 14.46 27.24 15.36
C LEU A 1007 13.54 26.41 16.28
N LEU A 1008 14.11 25.69 17.26
CA LEU A 1008 13.38 24.76 18.12
C LEU A 1008 13.08 25.34 19.50
N SER A 1009 12.84 26.65 19.60
CA SER A 1009 12.33 27.30 20.80
C SER A 1009 10.78 27.30 20.80
N GLY A 1010 10.16 27.24 21.98
CA GLY A 1010 8.71 27.19 22.17
C GLY A 1010 8.15 25.77 22.35
N ALA A 1011 6.98 25.52 21.76
CA ALA A 1011 6.34 24.21 21.70
C ALA A 1011 5.74 23.99 20.30
N GLY A 1012 5.29 22.76 20.02
CA GLY A 1012 4.53 22.44 18.81
C GLY A 1012 5.29 21.74 17.70
N LEU A 1013 4.78 21.89 16.48
CA LEU A 1013 5.32 21.30 15.26
C LEU A 1013 6.34 22.26 14.62
N ARG A 1014 7.40 21.73 14.02
CA ARG A 1014 8.39 22.50 13.26
C ARG A 1014 8.66 21.82 11.92
N TRP A 1015 8.61 22.60 10.84
CA TRP A 1015 9.04 22.20 9.51
C TRP A 1015 10.42 22.80 9.25
N VAL A 1016 11.40 21.94 8.98
CA VAL A 1016 12.80 22.35 8.75
C VAL A 1016 13.19 21.91 7.33
N PRO A 1017 12.97 22.76 6.32
CA PRO A 1017 13.25 22.42 4.93
C PRO A 1017 14.76 22.33 4.68
N VAL A 1018 15.19 21.25 4.02
CA VAL A 1018 16.60 21.06 3.60
C VAL A 1018 16.63 20.77 2.10
N GLU A 1019 17.16 21.70 1.32
CA GLU A 1019 17.32 21.50 -0.12
C GLU A 1019 18.42 20.49 -0.41
N HIS A 1020 18.04 19.34 -0.95
CA HIS A 1020 18.96 18.35 -1.51
C HIS A 1020 18.28 17.57 -2.63
N ARG A 1021 19.08 16.87 -3.44
CA ARG A 1021 18.62 16.11 -4.61
C ARG A 1021 19.25 14.73 -4.60
N ASP A 1022 18.50 13.74 -5.10
CA ASP A 1022 18.97 12.38 -5.37
C ASP A 1022 19.39 11.53 -4.15
N ASN A 1023 19.27 12.05 -2.94
CA ASN A 1023 19.33 11.26 -1.72
C ASN A 1023 18.12 10.29 -1.67
N SER A 1024 18.41 9.00 -1.51
CA SER A 1024 17.39 7.93 -1.53
C SER A 1024 17.00 7.46 -0.13
N ALA A 1025 17.94 6.94 0.65
CA ALA A 1025 17.72 6.42 1.99
C ALA A 1025 18.58 7.11 3.06
N ALA A 1026 19.50 8.00 2.66
CA ALA A 1026 20.37 8.76 3.54
C ALA A 1026 20.68 10.14 2.94
N SER A 1027 20.76 11.17 3.78
CA SER A 1027 21.04 12.56 3.46
C SER A 1027 22.06 13.13 4.45
N THR A 1028 23.22 13.53 3.94
CA THR A 1028 24.28 14.14 4.78
C THR A 1028 23.88 15.56 5.16
N GLU A 1029 23.23 16.25 4.24
CA GLU A 1029 22.70 17.61 4.37
C GLU A 1029 21.69 17.68 5.52
N GLU A 1030 20.75 16.74 5.59
CA GLU A 1030 19.82 16.65 6.72
C GLU A 1030 20.58 16.35 8.02
N ALA A 1031 21.56 15.44 8.01
CA ALA A 1031 22.32 15.10 9.22
C ALA A 1031 23.13 16.30 9.78
N GLU A 1032 23.65 17.16 8.92
CA GLU A 1032 24.31 18.41 9.32
C GLU A 1032 23.33 19.43 9.92
N VAL A 1033 22.13 19.53 9.37
CA VAL A 1033 21.06 20.36 9.94
C VAL A 1033 20.66 19.82 11.32
N VAL A 1034 20.42 18.50 11.44
CA VAL A 1034 20.10 17.86 12.71
C VAL A 1034 21.18 18.11 13.76
N ARG A 1035 22.46 18.06 13.37
CA ARG A 1035 23.57 18.38 14.29
C ARG A 1035 23.50 19.80 14.83
N ARG A 1036 23.24 20.79 13.97
CA ARG A 1036 23.09 22.19 14.41
C ARG A 1036 21.90 22.37 15.34
N LEU A 1037 20.76 21.76 15.02
CA LEU A 1037 19.57 21.79 15.88
C LEU A 1037 19.86 21.17 17.26
N LEU A 1038 20.60 20.06 17.30
CA LEU A 1038 20.99 19.42 18.54
C LEU A 1038 21.95 20.30 19.36
N ASP A 1039 22.93 20.92 18.72
CA ASP A 1039 23.88 21.82 19.40
C ASP A 1039 23.14 23.03 20.03
N ASP A 1040 22.17 23.61 19.32
CA ASP A 1040 21.31 24.68 19.83
C ASP A 1040 20.47 24.23 21.03
N LEU A 1041 19.83 23.06 20.94
CA LEU A 1041 18.99 22.51 22.00
C LEU A 1041 19.76 22.27 23.30
N LEU A 1042 21.01 21.82 23.21
CA LEU A 1042 21.86 21.55 24.38
C LEU A 1042 22.31 22.82 25.12
N LEU A 1043 22.14 24.00 24.52
CA LEU A 1043 22.33 25.30 25.18
C LEU A 1043 21.06 25.77 25.91
N GLY A 1044 19.94 25.07 25.74
CA GLY A 1044 18.63 25.45 26.23
C GLY A 1044 18.14 24.70 27.47
N SER A 1045 16.88 24.93 27.81
CA SER A 1045 16.17 24.28 28.91
C SER A 1045 14.82 23.70 28.48
N TRP A 1046 14.36 22.70 29.21
CA TRP A 1046 13.05 22.07 29.08
C TRP A 1046 12.21 22.33 30.33
N THR A 1047 10.99 22.82 30.12
CA THR A 1047 9.95 22.91 31.15
C THR A 1047 8.96 21.77 30.98
N GLY A 1048 8.82 20.93 32.01
CA GLY A 1048 7.93 19.77 32.01
C GLY A 1048 6.46 20.11 32.30
N ALA A 1049 5.59 19.10 32.21
CA ALA A 1049 4.17 19.22 32.55
C ALA A 1049 3.92 19.51 34.06
N ASP A 1050 4.91 19.19 34.90
CA ASP A 1050 4.97 19.59 36.32
C ASP A 1050 5.32 21.07 36.52
N GLY A 1051 5.74 21.77 35.45
CA GLY A 1051 6.20 23.15 35.48
C GLY A 1051 7.65 23.31 35.93
N VAL A 1052 8.39 22.22 36.09
CA VAL A 1052 9.80 22.26 36.50
C VAL A 1052 10.67 22.47 35.27
N SER A 1053 11.50 23.52 35.30
CA SER A 1053 12.48 23.82 34.26
C SER A 1053 13.87 23.29 34.62
N ARG A 1054 14.56 22.69 33.65
CA ARG A 1054 15.94 22.21 33.78
C ARG A 1054 16.68 22.26 32.45
N PRO A 1055 18.03 22.26 32.45
CA PRO A 1055 18.80 22.14 31.21
C PRO A 1055 18.41 20.90 30.40
N LEU A 1056 18.44 21.03 29.07
CA LEU A 1056 18.25 19.91 28.15
C LEU A 1056 19.52 19.04 28.10
N ALA A 1057 19.32 17.73 28.07
CA ALA A 1057 20.38 16.74 27.89
C ALA A 1057 20.15 15.91 26.62
N LEU A 1058 21.16 15.15 26.17
CA LEU A 1058 21.03 14.25 25.02
C LEU A 1058 19.89 13.23 25.18
N ASP A 1059 19.65 12.76 26.40
CA ASP A 1059 18.55 11.84 26.69
C ASP A 1059 17.15 12.43 26.46
N ASP A 1060 17.05 13.76 26.40
CA ASP A 1060 15.80 14.48 26.15
C ASP A 1060 15.47 14.66 24.66
N ILE A 1061 16.37 14.22 23.78
CA ILE A 1061 16.27 14.41 22.34
C ILE A 1061 16.25 13.04 21.66
N LEU A 1062 15.18 12.76 20.93
CA LEU A 1062 15.06 11.60 20.07
C LEU A 1062 15.28 12.01 18.62
N VAL A 1063 16.25 11.38 17.96
CA VAL A 1063 16.47 11.56 16.52
C VAL A 1063 15.98 10.31 15.79
N ILE A 1064 14.95 10.50 14.97
CA ILE A 1064 14.26 9.43 14.26
C ILE A 1064 14.54 9.56 12.76
N ALA A 1065 14.62 8.43 12.06
CA ALA A 1065 14.65 8.39 10.59
C ALA A 1065 13.86 7.18 10.06
N PRO A 1066 13.34 7.22 8.82
CA PRO A 1066 12.58 6.10 8.25
C PRO A 1066 13.48 4.94 7.79
N TYR A 1067 14.76 5.22 7.48
CA TYR A 1067 15.72 4.25 6.93
C TYR A 1067 16.89 4.02 7.88
N ASN A 1068 17.42 2.80 7.94
CA ASN A 1068 18.61 2.51 8.76
C ASN A 1068 19.85 3.21 8.19
N ALA A 1069 19.94 3.36 6.86
CA ALA A 1069 21.01 4.11 6.21
C ALA A 1069 21.10 5.56 6.73
N GLN A 1070 19.97 6.24 6.95
CA GLN A 1070 19.97 7.57 7.55
C GLN A 1070 20.30 7.54 9.04
N VAL A 1071 19.84 6.52 9.79
CA VAL A 1071 20.24 6.33 11.20
C VAL A 1071 21.77 6.22 11.31
N GLY A 1072 22.41 5.43 10.46
CA GLY A 1072 23.87 5.31 10.39
C GLY A 1072 24.53 6.65 10.06
N ARG A 1073 24.02 7.37 9.06
CA ARG A 1073 24.53 8.72 8.69
C ARG A 1073 24.47 9.70 9.87
N LEU A 1074 23.36 9.69 10.61
CA LEU A 1074 23.15 10.53 11.78
C LEU A 1074 24.09 10.14 12.92
N LYS A 1075 24.26 8.86 13.25
CA LYS A 1075 25.20 8.41 14.29
C LYS A 1075 26.64 8.79 14.01
N LEU A 1076 27.07 8.79 12.74
CA LEU A 1076 28.40 9.26 12.35
C LEU A 1076 28.59 10.77 12.57
N ARG A 1077 27.52 11.56 12.56
CA ARG A 1077 27.57 13.03 12.65
C ARG A 1077 27.28 13.57 14.06
N LEU A 1078 26.43 12.88 14.80
CA LEU A 1078 25.99 13.24 16.14
C LEU A 1078 26.91 12.63 17.22
N PRO A 1079 26.84 13.11 18.48
CA PRO A 1079 27.53 12.48 19.61
C PRO A 1079 27.15 10.99 19.75
N VAL A 1080 28.07 10.16 20.21
CA VAL A 1080 27.88 8.69 20.34
C VAL A 1080 26.72 8.35 21.29
N GLU A 1081 26.49 9.20 22.29
CA GLU A 1081 25.44 9.07 23.28
C GLU A 1081 24.06 9.53 22.77
N ALA A 1082 23.98 10.11 21.57
CA ALA A 1082 22.71 10.58 21.01
C ALA A 1082 21.75 9.41 20.72
N ARG A 1083 20.48 9.58 21.07
CA ARG A 1083 19.44 8.56 20.86
C ARG A 1083 18.93 8.61 19.42
N VAL A 1084 19.60 7.86 18.54
CA VAL A 1084 19.27 7.75 17.11
C VAL A 1084 18.68 6.37 16.75
N GLY A 1085 17.68 6.32 15.88
CA GLY A 1085 17.02 5.07 15.50
C GLY A 1085 15.83 5.23 14.55
N THR A 1086 15.27 4.10 14.13
CA THR A 1086 14.06 4.08 13.31
C THR A 1086 12.79 4.27 14.14
N VAL A 1087 11.68 4.60 13.47
CA VAL A 1087 10.35 4.75 14.10
C VAL A 1087 9.98 3.50 14.92
N ASP A 1088 10.22 2.31 14.37
CA ASP A 1088 9.90 1.01 15.00
C ASP A 1088 10.71 0.79 16.30
N LYS A 1089 11.99 1.21 16.35
CA LYS A 1089 12.87 1.08 17.52
C LYS A 1089 12.37 1.92 18.72
N PHE A 1090 11.80 3.09 18.44
CA PHE A 1090 11.31 4.01 19.46
C PHE A 1090 9.83 3.87 19.77
N GLN A 1091 9.16 2.84 19.24
CA GLN A 1091 7.78 2.55 19.64
C GLN A 1091 7.69 2.37 21.17
N GLY A 1092 6.72 3.06 21.77
CA GLY A 1092 6.51 3.09 23.21
C GLY A 1092 7.37 4.08 24.00
N GLN A 1093 8.44 4.63 23.40
CA GLN A 1093 9.29 5.63 24.05
C GLN A 1093 8.71 7.05 23.89
N GLU A 1094 9.30 8.03 24.58
CA GLU A 1094 8.95 9.46 24.51
C GLU A 1094 10.15 10.34 24.87
N ALA A 1095 10.13 11.61 24.45
CA ALA A 1095 11.15 12.60 24.78
C ALA A 1095 10.59 14.05 24.71
N PRO A 1096 11.16 15.01 25.47
CA PRO A 1096 10.91 16.44 25.31
C PRO A 1096 10.92 16.91 23.86
N VAL A 1097 11.96 16.53 23.10
CA VAL A 1097 12.15 16.90 21.70
C VAL A 1097 12.30 15.67 20.81
N VAL A 1098 11.64 15.68 19.66
CA VAL A 1098 11.83 14.71 18.58
C VAL A 1098 12.27 15.44 17.32
N ILE A 1099 13.32 14.93 16.66
CA ILE A 1099 13.75 15.38 15.34
C ILE A 1099 13.59 14.20 14.39
N TYR A 1100 12.74 14.33 13.38
CA TYR A 1100 12.49 13.29 12.38
C TYR A 1100 13.10 13.70 11.03
N SER A 1101 14.18 13.02 10.63
CA SER A 1101 14.90 13.24 9.38
C SER A 1101 14.39 12.28 8.31
N MET A 1102 13.79 12.79 7.23
CA MET A 1102 13.12 11.97 6.21
C MET A 1102 14.05 11.37 5.15
N ALA A 1103 15.26 11.91 5.00
CA ALA A 1103 16.35 11.48 4.11
C ALA A 1103 16.10 11.59 2.60
N SER A 1104 14.96 11.12 2.10
CA SER A 1104 14.67 11.06 0.66
C SER A 1104 14.48 12.46 0.08
N SER A 1105 15.10 12.72 -1.07
CA SER A 1105 14.94 14.02 -1.76
C SER A 1105 13.58 14.15 -2.42
N SER A 1106 13.01 13.05 -2.90
CA SER A 1106 11.68 12.98 -3.50
C SER A 1106 11.11 11.57 -3.38
N VAL A 1107 9.81 11.41 -3.66
CA VAL A 1107 9.16 10.08 -3.77
C VAL A 1107 9.88 9.17 -4.77
N ALA A 1108 10.34 9.71 -5.90
CA ALA A 1108 10.98 8.93 -6.94
C ALA A 1108 12.33 8.34 -6.49
N ASP A 1109 12.95 8.96 -5.49
CA ASP A 1109 14.22 8.54 -4.91
C ASP A 1109 14.02 7.54 -3.75
N ALA A 1110 12.80 7.48 -3.19
CA ALA A 1110 12.49 6.65 -2.04
C ALA A 1110 12.46 5.15 -2.41
N PRO A 1111 13.34 4.30 -1.85
CA PRO A 1111 13.51 2.91 -2.30
C PRO A 1111 12.32 2.00 -2.00
N ARG A 1112 11.42 2.42 -1.11
CA ARG A 1112 10.27 1.63 -0.62
C ARG A 1112 8.91 2.23 -1.02
N GLY A 1113 8.89 3.18 -1.95
CA GLY A 1113 7.66 3.80 -2.46
C GLY A 1113 6.98 4.78 -1.50
N VAL A 1114 5.83 5.31 -1.95
CA VAL A 1114 5.03 6.33 -1.24
C VAL A 1114 4.46 5.76 0.05
N GLU A 1115 3.92 4.54 -0.02
CA GLU A 1115 3.18 3.89 1.06
C GLU A 1115 4.04 3.64 2.30
N PHE A 1116 5.37 3.51 2.12
CA PHE A 1116 6.32 3.38 3.22
C PHE A 1116 6.70 4.74 3.81
N LEU A 1117 7.16 5.68 2.98
CA LEU A 1117 7.71 6.97 3.45
C LEU A 1117 6.63 7.86 4.06
N TYR A 1118 5.42 7.85 3.50
CA TYR A 1118 4.27 8.65 3.94
C TYR A 1118 3.29 7.85 4.80
N ASN A 1119 3.69 6.68 5.29
CA ASN A 1119 2.82 5.85 6.11
C ASN A 1119 2.28 6.66 7.30
N ARG A 1120 0.96 6.88 7.32
CA ARG A 1120 0.26 7.71 8.31
C ARG A 1120 0.49 7.21 9.74
N ASN A 1121 0.53 5.89 9.93
CA ASN A 1121 0.77 5.29 11.24
C ASN A 1121 2.23 5.51 11.69
N ARG A 1122 3.21 5.47 10.78
CA ARG A 1122 4.62 5.82 11.08
C ARG A 1122 4.76 7.30 11.44
N LEU A 1123 4.10 8.19 10.69
CA LEU A 1123 4.10 9.62 10.98
C LEU A 1123 3.46 9.89 12.34
N ASN A 1124 2.28 9.30 12.62
CA ASN A 1124 1.62 9.37 13.92
C ASN A 1124 2.56 8.87 15.04
N VAL A 1125 3.20 7.71 14.87
CA VAL A 1125 4.14 7.18 15.86
C VAL A 1125 5.33 8.10 16.07
N ALA A 1126 5.93 8.66 15.01
CA ALA A 1126 7.09 9.55 15.11
C ALA A 1126 6.73 10.87 15.82
N VAL A 1127 5.64 11.52 15.39
CA VAL A 1127 5.17 12.78 15.96
C VAL A 1127 4.75 12.62 17.42
N SER A 1128 4.03 11.55 17.75
CA SER A 1128 3.53 11.29 19.10
C SER A 1128 4.58 10.80 20.11
N ARG A 1129 5.86 10.71 19.72
CA ARG A 1129 6.97 10.56 20.67
C ARG A 1129 7.36 11.87 21.34
N ALA A 1130 7.02 13.00 20.72
CA ALA A 1130 7.35 14.32 21.25
C ALA A 1130 6.44 14.69 22.41
N ARG A 1131 7.03 15.27 23.44
CA ARG A 1131 6.31 15.88 24.56
C ARG A 1131 6.07 17.36 24.32
N GLY A 1132 7.10 18.09 23.90
CA GLY A 1132 7.03 19.55 23.70
C GLY A 1132 7.19 20.00 22.27
N ILE A 1133 8.22 19.50 21.57
CA ILE A 1133 8.52 19.86 20.18
C ILE A 1133 8.75 18.62 19.33
N VAL A 1134 8.21 18.64 18.12
CA VAL A 1134 8.63 17.76 17.02
C VAL A 1134 9.11 18.60 15.83
N ALA A 1135 10.26 18.24 15.27
CA ALA A 1135 10.80 18.85 14.07
C ALA A 1135 10.89 17.83 12.95
N ILE A 1136 10.31 18.14 11.78
CA ILE A 1136 10.49 17.35 10.56
C ILE A 1136 11.57 18.01 9.72
N VAL A 1137 12.70 17.33 9.57
CA VAL A 1137 13.83 17.75 8.73
C VAL A 1137 13.73 16.99 7.42
N ALA A 1138 13.45 17.69 6.33
CA ALA A 1138 13.08 17.03 5.08
C ALA A 1138 13.27 17.93 3.84
N SER A 1139 13.44 17.30 2.69
CA SER A 1139 13.36 17.98 1.39
C SER A 1139 11.95 18.59 1.16
N PRO A 1140 11.85 19.87 0.77
CA PRO A 1140 10.58 20.50 0.37
C PRO A 1140 9.83 19.75 -0.73
N ARG A 1141 10.56 19.06 -1.61
CA ARG A 1141 9.98 18.31 -2.74
C ARG A 1141 9.15 17.11 -2.28
N LEU A 1142 9.25 16.69 -1.01
CA LEU A 1142 8.38 15.67 -0.44
C LEU A 1142 6.93 16.16 -0.24
N LEU A 1143 6.70 17.47 -0.14
CA LEU A 1143 5.35 18.03 -0.08
C LEU A 1143 4.66 18.06 -1.45
N ASP A 1144 5.44 17.93 -2.53
CA ASP A 1144 4.96 18.02 -3.92
C ASP A 1144 4.91 16.63 -4.59
N ALA A 1145 4.76 15.57 -3.78
CA ALA A 1145 4.70 14.18 -4.23
C ALA A 1145 3.53 13.94 -5.20
N PRO A 1146 3.74 13.23 -6.32
CA PRO A 1146 2.62 12.83 -7.18
C PRO A 1146 1.78 11.75 -6.48
N VAL A 1147 0.46 11.91 -6.49
CA VAL A 1147 -0.50 10.97 -5.88
C VAL A 1147 -1.47 10.43 -6.94
N ARG A 1148 -1.72 9.12 -6.93
CA ARG A 1148 -2.51 8.43 -7.96
C ARG A 1148 -3.77 7.74 -7.44
N THR A 1149 -3.80 7.42 -6.15
CA THR A 1149 -4.95 6.81 -5.49
C THR A 1149 -5.45 7.70 -4.35
N ALA A 1150 -6.71 7.51 -3.95
CA ALA A 1150 -7.26 8.21 -2.78
C ALA A 1150 -6.43 7.93 -1.52
N ASP A 1151 -5.97 6.69 -1.32
CA ASP A 1151 -5.10 6.33 -0.20
C ASP A 1151 -3.78 7.10 -0.21
N GLN A 1152 -3.09 7.17 -1.36
CA GLN A 1152 -1.85 7.95 -1.49
C GLN A 1152 -2.08 9.44 -1.18
N LEU A 1153 -3.24 9.98 -1.58
CA LEU A 1153 -3.64 11.35 -1.27
C LEU A 1153 -3.76 11.55 0.25
N VAL A 1154 -4.41 10.64 0.98
CA VAL A 1154 -4.47 10.67 2.46
C VAL A 1154 -3.08 10.70 3.08
N LEU A 1155 -2.19 9.81 2.61
CA LEU A 1155 -0.83 9.66 3.14
C LEU A 1155 0.01 10.93 2.96
N VAL A 1156 0.03 11.49 1.74
CA VAL A 1156 0.82 12.70 1.44
C VAL A 1156 0.19 13.93 2.09
N ASN A 1157 -1.15 14.02 2.12
CA ASN A 1157 -1.86 15.11 2.75
C ASN A 1157 -1.51 15.27 4.24
N ALA A 1158 -1.27 14.18 4.98
CA ALA A 1158 -0.87 14.26 6.38
C ALA A 1158 0.47 15.00 6.57
N LEU A 1159 1.44 14.82 5.67
CA LEU A 1159 2.71 15.55 5.70
C LEU A 1159 2.52 17.01 5.29
N CYS A 1160 1.72 17.27 4.24
CA CYS A 1160 1.35 18.64 3.86
C CYS A 1160 0.67 19.39 5.01
N ARG A 1161 -0.25 18.72 5.71
CA ARG A 1161 -0.96 19.27 6.86
C ARG A 1161 -0.02 19.59 8.03
N LEU A 1162 0.97 18.74 8.27
CA LEU A 1162 2.02 19.05 9.26
C LEU A 1162 2.79 20.30 8.86
N GLY A 1163 3.23 20.40 7.60
CA GLY A 1163 3.93 21.58 7.07
C GLY A 1163 3.11 22.86 7.26
N GLU A 1164 1.83 22.84 6.87
CA GLU A 1164 0.92 23.98 7.05
C GLU A 1164 0.77 24.41 8.51
N LEU A 1165 0.62 23.46 9.44
CA LEU A 1165 0.48 23.78 10.86
C LEU A 1165 1.79 24.26 11.50
N ALA A 1166 2.93 23.81 10.98
CA ALA A 1166 4.25 24.20 11.49
C ALA A 1166 4.66 25.62 11.07
N ASP A 1167 4.20 26.09 9.91
CA ASP A 1167 4.47 27.44 9.40
C ASP A 1167 3.60 28.53 10.10
N GLY A 1168 2.57 28.11 10.86
CA GLY A 1168 1.59 29.00 11.49
C GLY A 1168 0.72 29.75 10.47
N PRO A 1169 -0.40 30.38 10.88
CA PRO A 1169 -0.96 31.45 10.07
C PRO A 1169 0.12 32.53 9.96
N ALA A 1170 0.48 32.93 8.73
CA ALA A 1170 1.39 34.05 8.53
C ALA A 1170 0.83 35.29 9.25
N GLU A 1171 1.37 35.60 10.43
CA GLU A 1171 1.08 36.85 11.16
C GLU A 1171 1.71 38.06 10.47
#